data_AF-A0A925EB21-F1
#
_entry.id   AF-A0A925EB21-F1
#
_cell.length_a   1.000
_cell.length_b   1.000
_cell.length_c   1.000
_cell.angle_alpha   90.00
_cell.angle_beta   90.00
_cell.angle_gamma   90.00
#
_symmetry.space_group_name_H-M   'P 1'
#
loop_
_entity.id
_entity.type
_entity.pdbx_description
1 polymer ?
#
loop_
_entity_poly.entity_id
_entity_poly.type
_entity_poly.pdbx_seq_one_letter_code
_entity_poly.pdbx_strand_id
1 'polypeptide(L)'
;MLRCLLVKCSLLLSVLTMANTIIVTNIKELDAANKKALPGDMIILQNGEWKDVTIRLNCNGTKEQPILFKAQTAGKVLITGHSQLQLGGSFIVADGFSFVSGFAGKEPVINFRIDSKQLANNCRVTNSSINDFNNPKRMDENNWVAFYGKNNRLDHCSFKDKKNMGVLLAVILDDDRSRENFHSIDHNYFGRRPPLASNGGEIIRVGVSQHCEFNSNTQITDNFFEHCDGETEIISIKSGSNLVKGNLFKESQGSVVLRHGNFNTVENNIFLGNGKEGTGGVRVINKGQWVVNNFFYQCRGVDFRSPLAIMNGIPNSPAHRYVQVTEAVIANNTFMECSPVSFGEGSDAERSLPPDNVLLINNVFYNTGDSAIYKVYDDTKGIRFTGNEVNTSFKNEMKNNIDEAFIRRLQHLLKNGSVTLPASQVKGAVRLPDSLGQASQKRLGHWLSTKPGFNDLQLLKKLETNAYTATGATWFPKYSPIVSKKNQQVNCATVAEVYAQLESKEPVRIRLTGKEYILQQPFTITKAVQFTGNGKTPLTIGTGNMLAVFVIAGNGHLSLENITIAGKNVQARHFISSDSMGSSNHYNITVNNCTIRDLTREKGCSTIFYAYKSMVADSIVFRNNNFSNNNCDGIMLWEEKDDKGYYNAEKIFIGHNNFTSQAGALLNIYRGGNDESTMGPLLFFSHNKITNCTTATNDALISLTGIQVTTIFTNNFSGSNRAGILVRYKDTVRARHRFDKNILINSGTLEKNKFVTETGNTIQ
;
A
#
# COMPACT_ATOMS: atom_id res chain seq x y z
N MET A 1 -88.96 4.65 20.03
CA MET A 1 -87.60 5.16 19.73
C MET A 1 -86.60 4.32 20.52
N LEU A 2 -86.04 3.28 19.88
CA LEU A 2 -85.03 2.40 20.48
C LEU A 2 -83.72 2.69 19.75
N ARG A 3 -82.73 3.28 20.43
CA ARG A 3 -81.39 3.53 19.88
C ARG A 3 -80.52 2.29 20.14
N CYS A 4 -80.26 1.50 19.10
CA CYS A 4 -79.20 0.48 19.11
C CYS A 4 -77.87 1.12 18.74
N LEU A 5 -76.91 1.06 19.66
CA LEU A 5 -75.51 1.44 19.47
C LEU A 5 -74.75 0.20 18.95
N LEU A 6 -74.36 0.20 17.68
CA LEU A 6 -73.51 -0.83 17.07
C LEU A 6 -72.04 -0.44 17.26
N VAL A 7 -71.39 -1.05 18.26
CA VAL A 7 -69.93 -1.00 18.43
C VAL A 7 -69.32 -2.03 17.47
N LYS A 8 -68.62 -1.56 16.43
CA LYS A 8 -67.76 -2.40 15.57
C LYS A 8 -66.44 -2.65 16.30
N CYS A 9 -66.32 -3.80 16.96
CA CYS A 9 -65.03 -4.36 17.36
C CYS A 9 -64.26 -4.82 16.12
N SER A 10 -63.32 -4.01 15.64
CA SER A 10 -62.31 -4.44 14.69
C SER A 10 -61.27 -5.30 15.43
N LEU A 11 -61.38 -6.63 15.34
CA LEU A 11 -60.30 -7.54 15.72
C LEU A 11 -59.10 -7.28 14.80
N LEU A 12 -58.10 -6.56 15.30
CA LEU A 12 -56.73 -6.66 14.81
C LEU A 12 -56.19 -8.03 15.24
N LEU A 13 -56.34 -9.02 14.37
CA LEU A 13 -55.57 -10.26 14.47
C LEU A 13 -54.10 -9.90 14.18
N SER A 14 -53.32 -9.63 15.22
CA SER A 14 -51.87 -9.56 15.12
C SER A 14 -51.38 -10.97 14.78
N VAL A 15 -51.22 -11.28 13.50
CA VAL A 15 -50.49 -12.47 13.05
C VAL A 15 -49.05 -12.26 13.50
N LEU A 16 -48.68 -12.88 14.63
CA LEU A 16 -47.30 -13.04 15.05
C LEU A 16 -46.63 -13.93 13.99
N THR A 17 -46.05 -13.32 12.95
CA THR A 17 -45.17 -14.02 12.01
C THR A 17 -43.93 -14.45 12.79
N MET A 18 -43.84 -15.75 13.11
CA MET A 18 -42.64 -16.31 13.72
C MET A 18 -41.50 -16.24 12.70
N ALA A 19 -40.36 -15.70 13.15
CA ALA A 19 -39.12 -15.71 12.39
C ALA A 19 -38.72 -17.16 12.05
N ASN A 20 -38.62 -17.49 10.77
CA ASN A 20 -38.22 -18.83 10.36
C ASN A 20 -36.69 -18.96 10.32
N THR A 21 -36.19 -20.12 10.75
CA THR A 21 -34.78 -20.50 10.52
C THR A 21 -34.71 -21.51 9.39
N ILE A 22 -34.01 -21.17 8.31
CA ILE A 22 -33.89 -21.99 7.10
C ILE A 22 -32.42 -22.32 6.89
N ILE A 23 -32.07 -23.61 6.86
CA ILE A 23 -30.71 -24.05 6.51
C ILE A 23 -30.66 -24.31 5.01
N VAL A 24 -29.65 -23.78 4.33
CA VAL A 24 -29.40 -23.97 2.90
C VAL A 24 -28.04 -24.60 2.67
N THR A 25 -27.97 -25.55 1.75
CA THR A 25 -26.77 -26.37 1.49
C THR A 25 -26.10 -26.03 0.17
N ASN A 26 -26.77 -25.27 -0.69
CA ASN A 26 -26.28 -24.90 -2.01
C ASN A 26 -26.93 -23.59 -2.51
N ILE A 27 -26.42 -23.06 -3.63
CA ILE A 27 -26.87 -21.78 -4.18
C ILE A 27 -28.34 -21.79 -4.62
N LYS A 28 -28.87 -22.92 -5.10
CA LYS A 28 -30.27 -23.01 -5.54
C LYS A 28 -31.23 -22.89 -4.34
N GLU A 29 -30.89 -23.53 -3.23
CA GLU A 29 -31.64 -23.41 -1.98
C GLU A 29 -31.55 -22.00 -1.40
N LEU A 30 -30.36 -21.38 -1.43
CA LEU A 30 -30.19 -19.99 -1.01
C LEU A 30 -31.03 -19.02 -1.84
N ASP A 31 -31.04 -19.17 -3.17
CA ASP A 31 -31.86 -18.34 -4.07
C ASP A 31 -33.36 -18.52 -3.79
N ALA A 32 -33.81 -19.75 -3.52
CA ALA A 32 -35.19 -20.06 -3.19
C ALA A 32 -35.61 -19.47 -1.83
N ALA A 33 -34.72 -19.55 -0.83
CA ALA A 33 -34.93 -18.97 0.50
C ALA A 33 -34.96 -17.43 0.43
N ASN A 34 -34.01 -16.81 -0.27
CA ASN A 34 -33.94 -15.35 -0.45
C ASN A 34 -35.23 -14.78 -1.07
N LYS A 35 -35.80 -15.44 -2.09
CA LYS A 35 -37.05 -15.00 -2.74
C LYS A 35 -38.27 -15.04 -1.83
N LYS A 36 -38.26 -15.90 -0.81
CA LYS A 36 -39.40 -16.11 0.11
C LYS A 36 -39.17 -15.47 1.48
N ALA A 37 -38.00 -14.88 1.71
CA ALA A 37 -37.61 -14.35 3.00
C ALA A 37 -38.54 -13.21 3.43
N LEU A 38 -39.03 -13.29 4.67
CA LEU A 38 -39.84 -12.28 5.32
C LEU A 38 -39.01 -11.58 6.41
N PRO A 39 -39.36 -10.33 6.80
CA PRO A 39 -38.71 -9.64 7.91
C PRO A 39 -38.56 -10.53 9.15
N GLY A 40 -37.34 -10.62 9.66
CA GLY A 40 -36.98 -11.42 10.83
C GLY A 40 -36.49 -12.84 10.53
N ASP A 41 -36.63 -13.33 9.30
CA ASP A 41 -36.12 -14.66 8.92
C ASP A 41 -34.59 -14.77 9.05
N MET A 42 -34.14 -15.97 9.39
CA MET A 42 -32.72 -16.35 9.47
C MET A 42 -32.42 -17.47 8.47
N ILE A 43 -31.56 -17.19 7.50
CA ILE A 43 -31.10 -18.13 6.49
C ILE A 43 -29.64 -18.51 6.80
N ILE A 44 -29.42 -19.78 7.14
CA ILE A 44 -28.13 -20.31 7.56
C ILE A 44 -27.47 -21.07 6.41
N LEU A 45 -26.32 -20.60 5.95
CA LEU A 45 -25.52 -21.29 4.93
C LEU A 45 -24.68 -22.39 5.59
N GLN A 46 -24.82 -23.62 5.11
CA GLN A 46 -24.08 -24.79 5.61
C GLN A 46 -22.56 -24.61 5.45
N ASN A 47 -21.81 -25.08 6.46
CA ASN A 47 -20.35 -25.18 6.41
C ASN A 47 -19.88 -25.96 5.18
N GLY A 48 -18.79 -25.51 4.56
CA GLY A 48 -18.23 -26.14 3.37
C GLY A 48 -17.76 -25.13 2.33
N GLU A 49 -17.38 -25.65 1.17
CA GLU A 49 -16.94 -24.86 0.03
C GLU A 49 -18.13 -24.48 -0.86
N TRP A 50 -18.27 -23.18 -1.10
CA TRP A 50 -19.22 -22.55 -2.02
C TRP A 50 -18.40 -22.00 -3.18
N LYS A 51 -18.14 -22.86 -4.17
CA LYS A 51 -17.24 -22.59 -5.28
C LYS A 51 -17.96 -22.04 -6.50
N ASP A 52 -17.37 -21.03 -7.15
CA ASP A 52 -17.84 -20.42 -8.40
C ASP A 52 -19.30 -19.92 -8.29
N VAL A 53 -19.65 -19.24 -7.18
CA VAL A 53 -21.00 -18.77 -6.88
C VAL A 53 -21.11 -17.24 -6.87
N THR A 54 -22.22 -16.74 -7.43
CA THR A 54 -22.66 -15.36 -7.17
C THR A 54 -23.84 -15.39 -6.19
N ILE A 55 -23.59 -15.02 -4.93
CA ILE A 55 -24.61 -14.91 -3.90
C ILE A 55 -25.37 -13.60 -4.10
N ARG A 56 -26.66 -13.68 -4.45
CA ARG A 56 -27.52 -12.50 -4.67
C ARG A 56 -28.59 -12.42 -3.59
N LEU A 57 -28.37 -11.53 -2.63
CA LEU A 57 -29.32 -11.26 -1.56
C LEU A 57 -30.19 -10.07 -1.98
N ASN A 58 -31.46 -10.33 -2.23
CA ASN A 58 -32.39 -9.34 -2.76
C ASN A 58 -33.76 -9.48 -2.09
N CYS A 59 -33.89 -8.87 -0.93
CA CYS A 59 -35.07 -8.94 -0.08
C CYS A 59 -35.17 -7.69 0.81
N ASN A 60 -36.30 -7.53 1.50
CA ASN A 60 -36.55 -6.36 2.32
C ASN A 60 -36.98 -6.79 3.72
N GLY A 61 -36.07 -6.65 4.68
CA GLY A 61 -36.40 -6.69 6.10
C GLY A 61 -36.94 -5.34 6.58
N THR A 62 -37.10 -5.20 7.89
CA THR A 62 -37.38 -3.91 8.54
C THR A 62 -36.29 -3.57 9.56
N LYS A 63 -36.32 -2.35 10.08
CA LYS A 63 -35.38 -1.91 11.12
C LYS A 63 -35.45 -2.80 12.37
N GLU A 64 -36.66 -3.19 12.75
CA GLU A 64 -36.94 -4.01 13.93
C GLU A 64 -36.71 -5.51 13.64
N GLN A 65 -36.89 -5.93 12.38
CA GLN A 65 -36.80 -7.33 11.95
C GLN A 65 -35.97 -7.45 10.66
N PRO A 66 -34.65 -7.28 10.73
CA PRO A 66 -33.78 -7.49 9.58
C PRO A 66 -33.80 -8.97 9.15
N ILE A 67 -33.47 -9.23 7.89
CA ILE A 67 -33.30 -10.59 7.37
C ILE A 67 -31.82 -10.98 7.52
N LEU A 68 -31.55 -12.07 8.23
CA LEU A 68 -30.19 -12.49 8.54
C LEU A 68 -29.74 -13.66 7.65
N PHE A 69 -28.69 -13.45 6.87
CA PHE A 69 -27.96 -14.48 6.14
C PHE A 69 -26.66 -14.78 6.89
N LYS A 70 -26.56 -15.97 7.48
CA LYS A 70 -25.48 -16.29 8.42
C LYS A 70 -24.76 -17.57 8.04
N ALA A 71 -23.43 -17.58 8.16
CA ALA A 71 -22.67 -18.82 8.11
C ALA A 71 -23.01 -19.74 9.29
N GLN A 72 -23.24 -21.03 9.05
CA GLN A 72 -23.49 -22.01 10.11
C GLN A 72 -22.40 -21.96 11.20
N THR A 73 -21.15 -21.84 10.80
CA THR A 73 -20.02 -21.50 11.67
C THR A 73 -19.19 -20.43 10.97
N ALA A 74 -18.98 -19.31 11.64
CA ALA A 74 -18.24 -18.19 11.06
C ALA A 74 -16.83 -18.64 10.61
N GLY A 75 -16.46 -18.26 9.38
CA GLY A 75 -15.19 -18.67 8.77
C GLY A 75 -15.16 -20.10 8.20
N LYS A 76 -16.24 -20.89 8.33
CA LYS A 76 -16.34 -22.26 7.77
C LYS A 76 -17.24 -22.37 6.54
N VAL A 77 -17.91 -21.28 6.15
CA VAL A 77 -18.51 -21.10 4.81
C VAL A 77 -17.44 -20.44 3.94
N LEU A 78 -16.75 -21.26 3.15
CA LEU A 78 -15.63 -20.85 2.30
C LEU A 78 -16.15 -20.54 0.90
N ILE A 79 -16.12 -19.27 0.51
CA ILE A 79 -16.50 -18.81 -0.81
C ILE A 79 -15.24 -18.77 -1.68
N THR A 80 -15.15 -19.66 -2.67
CA THR A 80 -13.92 -19.92 -3.45
C THR A 80 -14.14 -19.80 -4.95
N GLY A 81 -13.07 -19.85 -5.75
CA GLY A 81 -13.18 -19.78 -7.21
C GLY A 81 -13.65 -18.40 -7.69
N HIS A 82 -14.39 -18.36 -8.80
CA HIS A 82 -14.94 -17.12 -9.35
C HIS A 82 -16.25 -16.75 -8.64
N SER A 83 -16.16 -16.07 -7.49
CA SER A 83 -17.29 -15.86 -6.59
C SER A 83 -17.45 -14.41 -6.10
N GLN A 84 -18.69 -14.05 -5.75
CA GLN A 84 -19.09 -12.70 -5.35
C GLN A 84 -20.32 -12.72 -4.42
N LEU A 85 -20.52 -11.63 -3.67
CA LEU A 85 -21.73 -11.30 -2.91
C LEU A 85 -22.32 -9.97 -3.41
N GLN A 86 -23.60 -9.97 -3.72
CA GLN A 86 -24.36 -8.80 -4.13
C GLN A 86 -25.57 -8.62 -3.20
N LEU A 87 -25.80 -7.39 -2.73
CA LEU A 87 -26.94 -7.02 -1.90
C LEU A 87 -27.82 -6.01 -2.63
N GLY A 88 -29.12 -6.25 -2.69
CA GLY A 88 -30.15 -5.29 -3.12
C GLY A 88 -31.35 -5.34 -2.19
N GLY A 89 -32.06 -4.21 -2.03
CA GLY A 89 -33.16 -4.10 -1.07
C GLY A 89 -32.71 -3.47 0.25
N SER A 90 -33.33 -3.84 1.38
CA SER A 90 -33.09 -3.16 2.64
C SER A 90 -33.11 -4.05 3.88
N PHE A 91 -32.36 -3.63 4.91
CA PHE A 91 -32.28 -4.32 6.21
C PHE A 91 -31.87 -5.79 6.10
N ILE A 92 -30.88 -6.06 5.26
CA ILE A 92 -30.22 -7.37 5.10
C ILE A 92 -28.96 -7.39 5.95
N VAL A 93 -28.71 -8.48 6.68
CA VAL A 93 -27.46 -8.71 7.40
C VAL A 93 -26.76 -9.95 6.84
N ALA A 94 -25.52 -9.81 6.38
CA ALA A 94 -24.64 -10.92 6.01
C ALA A 94 -23.55 -11.12 7.09
N ASP A 95 -23.47 -12.30 7.70
CA ASP A 95 -22.62 -12.60 8.87
C ASP A 95 -21.79 -13.88 8.67
N GLY A 96 -20.46 -13.76 8.75
CA GLY A 96 -19.59 -14.92 8.92
C GLY A 96 -18.97 -15.52 7.65
N PHE A 97 -19.00 -14.83 6.51
CA PHE A 97 -18.54 -15.35 5.21
C PHE A 97 -17.03 -15.23 5.02
N SER A 98 -16.40 -16.20 4.37
CA SER A 98 -14.94 -16.24 4.14
C SER A 98 -14.60 -16.39 2.66
N PHE A 99 -14.17 -15.30 2.00
CA PHE A 99 -13.69 -15.31 0.62
C PHE A 99 -12.20 -15.65 0.60
N VAL A 100 -11.86 -16.81 0.04
CA VAL A 100 -10.49 -17.35 -0.03
C VAL A 100 -10.28 -18.14 -1.32
N SER A 101 -9.04 -18.29 -1.78
CA SER A 101 -8.71 -19.16 -2.92
C SER A 101 -9.56 -18.90 -4.18
N GLY A 102 -9.67 -17.63 -4.59
CA GLY A 102 -10.52 -17.24 -5.71
C GLY A 102 -10.36 -15.77 -6.10
N PHE A 103 -11.28 -15.29 -6.94
CA PHE A 103 -11.29 -13.92 -7.48
C PHE A 103 -12.70 -13.52 -7.94
N ALA A 104 -12.94 -12.23 -8.19
CA ALA A 104 -14.24 -11.72 -8.65
C ALA A 104 -14.26 -11.25 -10.11
N GLY A 105 -13.11 -11.15 -10.79
CA GLY A 105 -13.04 -10.60 -12.14
C GLY A 105 -13.20 -9.08 -12.10
N LYS A 106 -14.00 -8.50 -13.00
CA LYS A 106 -14.18 -7.03 -13.09
C LYS A 106 -15.08 -6.44 -12.00
N GLU A 107 -16.01 -7.22 -11.48
CA GLU A 107 -16.96 -6.76 -10.48
C GLU A 107 -16.35 -6.79 -9.06
N PRO A 108 -16.93 -6.04 -8.11
CA PRO A 108 -16.56 -6.13 -6.71
C PRO A 108 -16.78 -7.53 -6.11
N VAL A 109 -15.95 -7.93 -5.14
CA VAL A 109 -16.19 -9.17 -4.36
C VAL A 109 -17.47 -9.05 -3.53
N ILE A 110 -17.68 -7.90 -2.88
CA ILE A 110 -18.90 -7.53 -2.16
C ILE A 110 -19.45 -6.24 -2.77
N ASN A 111 -20.68 -6.29 -3.27
CA ASN A 111 -21.32 -5.18 -3.97
C ASN A 111 -22.65 -4.83 -3.31
N PHE A 112 -22.80 -3.60 -2.83
CA PHE A 112 -24.04 -3.09 -2.22
C PHE A 112 -25.08 -2.64 -3.27
N ARG A 113 -25.15 -3.39 -4.37
CA ARG A 113 -26.22 -3.37 -5.37
C ARG A 113 -26.25 -4.71 -6.10
N ILE A 114 -27.40 -5.07 -6.66
CA ILE A 114 -27.48 -6.13 -7.67
C ILE A 114 -27.13 -5.56 -9.05
N ASP A 115 -27.68 -4.39 -9.36
CA ASP A 115 -27.50 -3.66 -10.62
C ASP A 115 -27.76 -2.15 -10.40
N SER A 116 -27.81 -1.34 -11.46
CA SER A 116 -28.06 0.10 -11.36
C SER A 116 -29.48 0.46 -10.88
N LYS A 117 -30.43 -0.47 -10.89
CA LYS A 117 -31.83 -0.27 -10.45
C LYS A 117 -32.02 -0.68 -9.00
N GLN A 118 -31.32 -1.72 -8.55
CA GLN A 118 -31.51 -2.33 -7.24
C GLN A 118 -30.29 -2.12 -6.33
N LEU A 119 -30.33 -1.06 -5.52
CA LEU A 119 -29.31 -0.72 -4.52
C LEU A 119 -29.63 -1.36 -3.16
N ALA A 120 -28.62 -1.52 -2.31
CA ALA A 120 -28.79 -1.87 -0.90
C ALA A 120 -28.95 -0.61 -0.04
N ASN A 121 -29.87 -0.62 0.93
CA ASN A 121 -30.04 0.45 1.91
C ASN A 121 -30.25 -0.11 3.32
N ASN A 122 -29.59 0.45 4.32
CA ASN A 122 -29.66 -0.06 5.71
C ASN A 122 -29.20 -1.53 5.83
N CYS A 123 -28.34 -2.00 4.93
CA CYS A 123 -27.80 -3.35 4.94
C CYS A 123 -26.46 -3.41 5.67
N ARG A 124 -26.12 -4.57 6.22
CA ARG A 124 -24.91 -4.78 7.02
C ARG A 124 -24.15 -6.02 6.55
N VAL A 125 -22.84 -5.89 6.35
CA VAL A 125 -21.93 -7.03 6.21
C VAL A 125 -21.02 -7.03 7.43
N THR A 126 -21.00 -8.14 8.17
CA THR A 126 -20.27 -8.24 9.44
C THR A 126 -19.50 -9.53 9.59
N ASN A 127 -18.47 -9.55 10.44
CA ASN A 127 -17.76 -10.76 10.89
C ASN A 127 -17.30 -11.65 9.72
N SER A 128 -16.94 -11.04 8.60
CA SER A 128 -16.60 -11.72 7.35
C SER A 128 -15.15 -11.43 6.97
N SER A 129 -14.57 -12.20 6.05
CA SER A 129 -13.20 -11.94 5.58
C SER A 129 -13.02 -12.05 4.08
N ILE A 130 -12.11 -11.24 3.53
CA ILE A 130 -11.57 -11.43 2.18
C ILE A 130 -10.04 -11.54 2.31
N ASN A 131 -9.51 -12.72 1.96
CA ASN A 131 -8.10 -13.03 2.16
C ASN A 131 -7.50 -13.65 0.90
N ASP A 132 -6.56 -12.91 0.30
CA ASP A 132 -5.88 -13.30 -0.93
C ASP A 132 -6.84 -13.66 -2.09
N PHE A 133 -7.95 -12.93 -2.21
CA PHE A 133 -9.00 -13.16 -3.22
C PHE A 133 -8.79 -12.27 -4.45
N ASN A 134 -7.65 -12.46 -5.11
CA ASN A 134 -7.12 -11.55 -6.13
C ASN A 134 -7.35 -12.03 -7.54
N ASN A 135 -7.62 -11.09 -8.46
CA ASN A 135 -7.53 -11.41 -9.88
C ASN A 135 -6.12 -11.96 -10.21
N PRO A 136 -6.00 -12.94 -11.11
CA PRO A 136 -4.73 -13.59 -11.39
C PRO A 136 -3.64 -12.63 -11.87
N LYS A 137 -4.01 -11.61 -12.66
CA LYS A 137 -3.08 -10.59 -13.17
C LYS A 137 -3.12 -9.33 -12.31
N ARG A 138 -1.95 -8.73 -12.08
CA ARG A 138 -1.79 -7.52 -11.25
C ARG A 138 -2.63 -6.36 -11.78
N MET A 139 -2.71 -6.21 -13.11
CA MET A 139 -3.36 -5.07 -13.74
C MET A 139 -4.86 -5.29 -14.04
N ASP A 140 -5.41 -6.47 -13.70
CA ASP A 140 -6.84 -6.73 -13.83
C ASP A 140 -7.56 -6.05 -12.65
N GLU A 141 -8.09 -4.85 -12.91
CA GLU A 141 -8.69 -3.99 -11.89
C GLU A 141 -9.99 -4.55 -11.33
N ASN A 142 -10.12 -4.52 -10.01
CA ASN A 142 -11.42 -4.57 -9.33
C ASN A 142 -11.34 -3.99 -7.92
N ASN A 143 -12.53 -3.77 -7.34
CA ASN A 143 -12.67 -3.48 -5.93
C ASN A 143 -12.95 -4.78 -5.15
N TRP A 144 -12.62 -4.82 -3.86
CA TRP A 144 -13.13 -5.89 -3.01
C TRP A 144 -14.51 -5.54 -2.45
N VAL A 145 -14.72 -4.28 -2.06
CA VAL A 145 -16.02 -3.80 -1.58
C VAL A 145 -16.43 -2.55 -2.35
N ALA A 146 -17.68 -2.50 -2.79
CA ALA A 146 -18.27 -1.30 -3.36
C ALA A 146 -19.58 -0.94 -2.66
N PHE A 147 -19.61 0.23 -2.04
CA PHE A 147 -20.79 0.83 -1.44
C PHE A 147 -21.59 1.64 -2.47
N TYR A 148 -22.90 1.43 -2.44
CA TYR A 148 -23.94 2.22 -3.09
C TYR A 148 -25.08 2.41 -2.08
N GLY A 149 -26.09 3.20 -2.42
CA GLY A 149 -27.28 3.42 -1.57
C GLY A 149 -26.94 4.22 -0.30
N LYS A 150 -27.74 4.04 0.75
CA LYS A 150 -27.60 4.80 2.02
C LYS A 150 -27.66 3.91 3.25
N ASN A 151 -27.06 4.38 4.34
CA ASN A 151 -27.08 3.82 5.69
C ASN A 151 -26.57 2.37 5.80
N ASN A 152 -25.81 1.91 4.81
CA ASN A 152 -25.16 0.61 4.86
C ASN A 152 -23.98 0.59 5.85
N ARG A 153 -23.69 -0.58 6.39
CA ARG A 153 -22.60 -0.80 7.36
C ARG A 153 -21.71 -1.97 6.96
N LEU A 154 -20.40 -1.77 7.07
CA LEU A 154 -19.40 -2.82 6.98
C LEU A 154 -18.59 -2.79 8.27
N ASP A 155 -18.70 -3.85 9.09
CA ASP A 155 -18.07 -3.86 10.39
C ASP A 155 -17.53 -5.22 10.83
N HIS A 156 -16.53 -5.21 11.71
CA HIS A 156 -15.87 -6.45 12.18
C HIS A 156 -15.43 -7.38 11.04
N CYS A 157 -15.09 -6.83 9.86
CA CYS A 157 -14.58 -7.61 8.74
C CYS A 157 -13.05 -7.57 8.68
N SER A 158 -12.45 -8.64 8.15
CA SER A 158 -11.00 -8.77 7.99
C SER A 158 -10.59 -8.83 6.53
N PHE A 159 -9.67 -7.96 6.11
CA PHE A 159 -9.17 -7.91 4.74
C PHE A 159 -7.66 -8.07 4.74
N LYS A 160 -7.12 -8.94 3.87
CA LYS A 160 -5.67 -9.15 3.82
C LYS A 160 -5.18 -9.61 2.45
N ASP A 161 -4.05 -9.04 2.05
CA ASP A 161 -3.27 -9.37 0.86
C ASP A 161 -4.02 -9.10 -0.46
N LYS A 162 -4.64 -7.92 -0.62
CA LYS A 162 -5.07 -7.45 -1.96
C LYS A 162 -3.85 -7.08 -2.79
N LYS A 163 -3.73 -7.64 -3.98
CA LYS A 163 -2.50 -7.61 -4.81
C LYS A 163 -2.73 -7.15 -6.24
N ASN A 164 -3.95 -7.29 -6.78
CA ASN A 164 -4.32 -6.70 -8.06
C ASN A 164 -4.79 -5.24 -7.92
N MET A 165 -4.75 -4.49 -9.02
CA MET A 165 -5.11 -3.10 -9.15
C MET A 165 -6.56 -2.83 -8.72
N GLY A 166 -6.82 -1.61 -8.27
CA GLY A 166 -8.13 -1.13 -7.83
C GLY A 166 -8.18 -0.96 -6.32
N VAL A 167 -8.93 0.03 -5.86
CA VAL A 167 -9.13 0.30 -4.44
C VAL A 167 -9.72 -0.92 -3.73
N LEU A 168 -9.37 -1.17 -2.47
CA LEU A 168 -9.97 -2.29 -1.74
C LEU A 168 -11.45 -2.03 -1.45
N LEU A 169 -11.79 -0.87 -0.89
CA LEU A 169 -13.17 -0.45 -0.61
C LEU A 169 -13.46 0.90 -1.27
N ALA A 170 -14.45 0.93 -2.16
CA ALA A 170 -14.94 2.16 -2.79
C ALA A 170 -16.33 2.55 -2.29
N VAL A 171 -16.55 3.83 -2.01
CA VAL A 171 -17.89 4.43 -1.89
C VAL A 171 -18.18 5.20 -3.16
N ILE A 172 -19.27 4.82 -3.85
CA ILE A 172 -19.61 5.32 -5.18
C ILE A 172 -20.73 6.36 -5.08
N LEU A 173 -20.57 7.50 -5.75
CA LEU A 173 -21.42 8.70 -5.63
C LEU A 173 -21.99 9.18 -6.99
N ASP A 174 -21.97 8.32 -7.99
CA ASP A 174 -22.43 8.60 -9.35
C ASP A 174 -23.95 8.83 -9.46
N ASP A 175 -24.70 8.46 -8.42
CA ASP A 175 -26.16 8.54 -8.31
C ASP A 175 -26.60 9.24 -7.01
N ASP A 176 -27.64 10.08 -7.06
CA ASP A 176 -28.22 10.76 -5.88
C ASP A 176 -28.68 9.81 -4.78
N ARG A 177 -29.09 8.59 -5.15
CA ARG A 177 -29.48 7.53 -4.22
C ARG A 177 -28.28 7.04 -3.39
N SER A 178 -27.04 7.35 -3.78
CA SER A 178 -25.80 6.97 -3.09
C SER A 178 -25.03 8.15 -2.48
N ARG A 179 -25.53 9.39 -2.63
CA ARG A 179 -24.97 10.61 -2.01
C ARG A 179 -25.59 10.85 -0.63
N GLU A 180 -24.90 11.62 0.22
CA GLU A 180 -25.31 11.84 1.62
C GLU A 180 -25.71 10.50 2.26
N ASN A 181 -24.81 9.52 2.13
CA ASN A 181 -25.13 8.12 2.34
C ASN A 181 -25.07 7.72 3.80
N PHE A 182 -24.32 8.43 4.65
CA PHE A 182 -24.15 8.06 6.06
C PHE A 182 -23.71 6.60 6.26
N HIS A 183 -22.92 6.06 5.32
CA HIS A 183 -22.34 4.73 5.48
C HIS A 183 -21.41 4.65 6.69
N SER A 184 -21.41 3.50 7.36
CA SER A 184 -20.52 3.20 8.49
C SER A 184 -19.52 2.12 8.11
N ILE A 185 -18.24 2.43 8.21
CA ILE A 185 -17.12 1.51 8.01
C ILE A 185 -16.37 1.47 9.33
N ASP A 186 -16.67 0.48 10.17
CA ASP A 186 -16.21 0.50 11.56
C ASP A 186 -15.72 -0.84 12.11
N HIS A 187 -14.76 -0.81 13.04
CA HIS A 187 -14.21 -2.03 13.66
C HIS A 187 -13.67 -3.06 12.66
N ASN A 188 -13.24 -2.65 11.47
CA ASN A 188 -12.64 -3.56 10.49
C ASN A 188 -11.13 -3.69 10.73
N TYR A 189 -10.60 -4.85 10.37
CA TYR A 189 -9.16 -5.08 10.26
C TYR A 189 -8.74 -5.05 8.79
N PHE A 190 -8.03 -4.00 8.39
CA PHE A 190 -7.36 -3.88 7.11
C PHE A 190 -5.90 -4.27 7.31
N GLY A 191 -5.60 -5.54 7.06
CA GLY A 191 -4.24 -6.08 7.15
C GLY A 191 -3.38 -5.74 5.94
N ARG A 192 -2.25 -6.46 5.85
CA ARG A 192 -1.20 -6.24 4.83
C ARG A 192 -1.80 -6.06 3.43
N ARG A 193 -1.43 -4.96 2.77
CA ARG A 193 -1.55 -4.76 1.34
C ARG A 193 -0.16 -4.43 0.80
N PRO A 194 0.50 -5.31 0.04
CA PRO A 194 1.83 -5.01 -0.48
C PRO A 194 1.79 -3.85 -1.50
N PRO A 195 2.92 -3.17 -1.75
CA PRO A 195 3.01 -2.14 -2.77
C PRO A 195 2.48 -2.62 -4.12
N LEU A 196 1.51 -1.90 -4.71
CA LEU A 196 0.98 -2.26 -6.02
C LEU A 196 2.01 -2.06 -7.15
N ALA A 197 3.06 -1.26 -6.88
CA ALA A 197 3.99 -0.73 -7.87
C ALA A 197 3.30 0.08 -8.99
N SER A 198 2.27 0.81 -8.61
CA SER A 198 1.43 1.68 -9.43
C SER A 198 0.50 2.50 -8.53
N ASN A 199 -0.09 3.58 -9.07
CA ASN A 199 -1.31 4.18 -8.54
C ASN A 199 -2.50 3.19 -8.56
N GLY A 200 -3.51 3.42 -7.72
CA GLY A 200 -4.73 2.58 -7.64
C GLY A 200 -4.65 1.51 -6.56
N GLY A 201 -3.80 1.74 -5.57
CA GLY A 201 -3.49 0.81 -4.47
C GLY A 201 -4.26 1.12 -3.18
N GLU A 202 -5.25 2.02 -3.21
CA GLU A 202 -5.83 2.61 -1.99
C GLU A 202 -6.60 1.57 -1.17
N ILE A 203 -6.59 1.65 0.17
CA ILE A 203 -7.44 0.79 1.00
C ILE A 203 -8.90 1.26 0.92
N ILE A 204 -9.15 2.54 1.17
CA ILE A 204 -10.49 3.12 1.11
C ILE A 204 -10.48 4.33 0.17
N ARG A 205 -11.49 4.43 -0.70
CA ARG A 205 -11.76 5.62 -1.49
C ARG A 205 -13.21 6.04 -1.33
N VAL A 206 -13.46 7.30 -0.98
CA VAL A 206 -14.81 7.84 -0.80
C VAL A 206 -15.11 8.88 -1.87
N GLY A 207 -15.76 8.46 -2.96
CA GLY A 207 -16.01 9.28 -4.14
C GLY A 207 -14.88 9.24 -5.18
N VAL A 208 -14.98 10.14 -6.16
CA VAL A 208 -14.03 10.36 -7.25
C VAL A 208 -14.03 11.85 -7.61
N SER A 209 -13.06 12.32 -8.41
CA SER A 209 -12.96 13.74 -8.77
C SER A 209 -14.21 14.28 -9.48
N GLN A 210 -14.90 13.46 -10.29
CA GLN A 210 -16.10 13.86 -11.01
C GLN A 210 -17.29 14.17 -10.09
N HIS A 211 -17.26 13.70 -8.84
CA HIS A 211 -18.38 13.79 -7.89
C HIS A 211 -17.95 14.41 -6.55
N CYS A 212 -16.78 15.05 -6.50
CA CYS A 212 -16.16 15.45 -5.25
C CYS A 212 -16.82 16.66 -4.56
N GLU A 213 -17.66 17.40 -5.28
CA GLU A 213 -18.43 18.52 -4.72
C GLU A 213 -19.63 18.05 -3.89
N PHE A 214 -20.07 16.80 -4.07
CA PHE A 214 -21.16 16.24 -3.30
C PHE A 214 -20.72 15.78 -1.91
N ASN A 215 -21.63 15.93 -0.95
CA ASN A 215 -21.47 15.34 0.37
C ASN A 215 -21.70 13.83 0.31
N SER A 216 -20.85 13.09 1.00
CA SER A 216 -20.99 11.65 1.19
C SER A 216 -21.43 11.33 2.62
N ASN A 217 -20.94 12.07 3.62
CA ASN A 217 -21.23 11.82 5.04
C ASN A 217 -20.81 10.41 5.52
N THR A 218 -19.87 9.78 4.82
CA THR A 218 -19.35 8.46 5.21
C THR A 218 -18.53 8.57 6.50
N GLN A 219 -18.70 7.59 7.38
CA GLN A 219 -18.00 7.46 8.64
C GLN A 219 -17.04 6.28 8.57
N ILE A 220 -15.75 6.55 8.81
CA ILE A 220 -14.68 5.55 8.87
C ILE A 220 -14.13 5.59 10.29
N THR A 221 -14.59 4.70 11.16
CA THR A 221 -14.34 4.80 12.60
C THR A 221 -13.81 3.53 13.25
N ASP A 222 -12.89 3.67 14.21
CA ASP A 222 -12.44 2.55 15.04
C ASP A 222 -11.88 1.33 14.26
N ASN A 223 -11.32 1.56 13.06
CA ASN A 223 -10.70 0.51 12.24
C ASN A 223 -9.20 0.37 12.56
N PHE A 224 -8.66 -0.81 12.26
CA PHE A 224 -7.23 -1.10 12.37
C PHE A 224 -6.61 -1.33 10.99
N PHE A 225 -5.67 -0.46 10.60
CA PHE A 225 -4.87 -0.55 9.39
C PHE A 225 -3.45 -1.01 9.75
N GLU A 226 -3.04 -2.19 9.30
CA GLU A 226 -1.73 -2.78 9.60
C GLU A 226 -1.03 -3.17 8.29
N HIS A 227 0.12 -2.53 8.00
CA HIS A 227 0.90 -2.75 6.78
C HIS A 227 0.11 -2.53 5.48
N CYS A 228 -0.73 -1.50 5.45
CA CYS A 228 -1.41 -1.04 4.25
C CYS A 228 -0.45 -0.22 3.37
N ASP A 229 0.38 -0.91 2.59
CA ASP A 229 1.50 -0.32 1.83
C ASP A 229 1.21 -0.22 0.32
N GLY A 230 -0.06 -0.33 -0.09
CA GLY A 230 -0.47 -0.45 -1.49
C GLY A 230 0.01 0.69 -2.38
N GLU A 231 -0.06 1.93 -1.87
CA GLU A 231 0.38 3.15 -2.54
C GLU A 231 0.45 4.33 -1.54
N THR A 232 0.58 5.57 -2.02
CA THR A 232 0.69 6.75 -1.16
C THR A 232 -0.61 7.11 -0.40
N GLU A 233 -1.79 6.71 -0.89
CA GLU A 233 -3.09 6.99 -0.27
C GLU A 233 -3.66 5.73 0.42
N ILE A 234 -3.60 5.66 1.76
CA ILE A 234 -4.27 4.58 2.52
C ILE A 234 -5.78 4.80 2.44
N ILE A 235 -6.20 6.02 2.78
CA ILE A 235 -7.58 6.49 2.62
C ILE A 235 -7.55 7.69 1.68
N SER A 236 -8.29 7.62 0.58
CA SER A 236 -8.44 8.69 -0.40
C SER A 236 -9.85 9.26 -0.33
N ILE A 237 -10.02 10.36 0.41
CA ILE A 237 -11.29 11.07 0.49
C ILE A 237 -11.43 11.97 -0.74
N LYS A 238 -12.47 11.73 -1.54
CA LYS A 238 -12.76 12.42 -2.80
C LYS A 238 -14.21 12.90 -2.85
N SER A 239 -14.70 13.40 -1.72
CA SER A 239 -16.08 13.90 -1.50
C SER A 239 -16.15 14.75 -0.24
N GLY A 240 -17.30 15.39 0.01
CA GLY A 240 -17.50 16.28 1.14
C GLY A 240 -18.06 15.62 2.41
N SER A 241 -17.80 16.28 3.55
CA SER A 241 -18.44 16.04 4.85
C SER A 241 -18.24 14.64 5.46
N ASN A 242 -17.12 13.97 5.17
CA ASN A 242 -16.79 12.66 5.73
C ASN A 242 -16.10 12.76 7.10
N LEU A 243 -16.17 11.68 7.88
CA LEU A 243 -15.53 11.54 9.18
C LEU A 243 -14.55 10.35 9.19
N VAL A 244 -13.28 10.60 9.53
CA VAL A 244 -12.26 9.58 9.79
C VAL A 244 -11.86 9.69 11.26
N LYS A 245 -12.34 8.79 12.12
CA LYS A 245 -12.20 8.95 13.57
C LYS A 245 -11.78 7.70 14.35
N GLY A 246 -10.85 7.83 15.29
CA GLY A 246 -10.53 6.73 16.21
C GLY A 246 -9.83 5.53 15.55
N ASN A 247 -9.27 5.69 14.34
CA ASN A 247 -8.60 4.59 13.64
C ASN A 247 -7.14 4.47 14.10
N LEU A 248 -6.61 3.24 14.07
CA LEU A 248 -5.18 2.96 14.27
C LEU A 248 -4.52 2.62 12.93
N PHE A 249 -3.50 3.37 12.54
CA PHE A 249 -2.62 3.09 11.41
C PHE A 249 -1.26 2.65 11.93
N LYS A 250 -0.96 1.37 11.84
CA LYS A 250 0.32 0.79 12.28
C LYS A 250 1.17 0.42 11.08
N GLU A 251 2.38 0.96 11.02
CA GLU A 251 3.42 0.60 10.07
C GLU A 251 2.92 0.48 8.63
N SER A 252 2.03 1.42 8.24
CA SER A 252 1.39 1.49 6.93
C SER A 252 1.99 2.65 6.14
N GLN A 253 2.54 2.34 4.98
CA GLN A 253 3.20 3.31 4.10
C GLN A 253 2.14 4.05 3.28
N GLY A 254 2.00 5.35 3.51
CA GLY A 254 0.96 6.17 2.91
C GLY A 254 0.30 7.12 3.91
N SER A 255 -0.85 7.69 3.57
CA SER A 255 -1.54 8.70 4.39
C SER A 255 -3.06 8.64 4.26
N VAL A 256 -3.76 9.26 5.20
CA VAL A 256 -5.14 9.73 5.01
C VAL A 256 -5.07 11.00 4.16
N VAL A 257 -5.58 10.94 2.95
CA VAL A 257 -5.51 12.04 1.98
C VAL A 257 -6.90 12.62 1.77
N LEU A 258 -7.05 13.89 2.11
CA LEU A 258 -8.23 14.70 1.80
C LEU A 258 -8.11 15.20 0.35
N ARG A 259 -8.10 14.24 -0.58
CA ARG A 259 -7.64 14.40 -1.96
C ARG A 259 -8.52 15.35 -2.77
N HIS A 260 -9.83 15.18 -2.64
CA HIS A 260 -10.85 16.08 -3.19
C HIS A 260 -12.01 16.24 -2.20
N GLY A 261 -12.85 17.25 -2.42
CA GLY A 261 -14.04 17.52 -1.60
C GLY A 261 -13.72 18.23 -0.29
N ASN A 262 -14.75 18.84 0.29
CA ASN A 262 -14.60 19.87 1.31
C ASN A 262 -15.19 19.43 2.66
N PHE A 263 -14.79 20.12 3.73
CA PHE A 263 -15.40 19.98 5.06
C PHE A 263 -15.30 18.57 5.68
N ASN A 264 -14.22 17.83 5.40
CA ASN A 264 -13.97 16.52 6.01
C ASN A 264 -13.25 16.65 7.37
N THR A 265 -13.48 15.70 8.27
CA THR A 265 -12.90 15.70 9.62
C THR A 265 -12.04 14.44 9.83
N VAL A 266 -10.80 14.62 10.27
CA VAL A 266 -9.87 13.58 10.68
C VAL A 266 -9.55 13.78 12.17
N GLU A 267 -10.10 12.93 13.04
CA GLU A 267 -10.11 13.16 14.49
C GLU A 267 -9.71 11.92 15.32
N ASN A 268 -8.96 12.09 16.40
CA ASN A 268 -8.67 11.02 17.37
C ASN A 268 -8.00 9.77 16.76
N ASN A 269 -7.32 9.89 15.61
CA ASN A 269 -6.62 8.76 14.99
C ASN A 269 -5.20 8.65 15.55
N ILE A 270 -4.67 7.42 15.54
CA ILE A 270 -3.29 7.12 15.93
C ILE A 270 -2.54 6.61 14.70
N PHE A 271 -1.40 7.21 14.41
CA PHE A 271 -0.46 6.80 13.37
C PHE A 271 0.82 6.30 14.06
N LEU A 272 0.94 4.98 14.22
CA LEU A 272 2.13 4.31 14.76
C LEU A 272 3.06 3.92 13.60
N GLY A 273 3.93 4.85 13.21
CA GLY A 273 4.90 4.64 12.14
C GLY A 273 6.07 3.72 12.53
N ASN A 274 6.44 3.68 13.82
CA ASN A 274 7.54 2.87 14.37
C ASN A 274 8.86 2.99 13.58
N GLY A 275 9.11 4.16 12.97
CA GLY A 275 10.32 4.41 12.19
C GLY A 275 10.32 3.81 10.79
N LYS A 276 9.26 3.10 10.37
CA LYS A 276 9.18 2.53 9.01
C LYS A 276 9.11 3.65 7.98
N GLU A 277 10.04 3.66 7.02
CA GLU A 277 10.08 4.65 5.93
C GLU A 277 8.73 4.74 5.18
N GLY A 278 8.32 5.95 4.81
CA GLY A 278 7.08 6.16 4.06
C GLY A 278 5.79 6.13 4.88
N THR A 279 5.86 5.82 6.18
CA THR A 279 4.71 5.96 7.09
C THR A 279 4.36 7.44 7.24
N GLY A 280 3.23 7.84 6.67
CA GLY A 280 2.78 9.23 6.69
C GLY A 280 1.75 9.48 7.77
N GLY A 281 0.87 10.44 7.50
CA GLY A 281 -0.18 10.83 8.43
C GLY A 281 -1.37 11.40 7.67
N VAL A 282 -1.50 12.73 7.65
CA VAL A 282 -2.62 13.40 6.97
C VAL A 282 -2.13 14.38 5.91
N ARG A 283 -2.65 14.24 4.68
CA ARG A 283 -2.43 15.20 3.59
C ARG A 283 -3.69 16.02 3.35
N VAL A 284 -3.55 17.33 3.47
CA VAL A 284 -4.64 18.32 3.44
C VAL A 284 -4.62 19.07 2.12
N ILE A 285 -5.74 18.99 1.39
CA ILE A 285 -6.05 19.72 0.15
C ILE A 285 -7.50 20.23 0.30
N ASN A 286 -7.90 21.21 -0.52
CA ASN A 286 -9.27 21.72 -0.59
C ASN A 286 -9.72 22.47 0.68
N LYS A 287 -11.01 22.85 0.70
CA LYS A 287 -11.58 23.79 1.66
C LYS A 287 -12.07 23.11 2.95
N GLY A 288 -11.91 23.80 4.07
CA GLY A 288 -12.63 23.56 5.31
C GLY A 288 -12.22 22.28 6.04
N GLN A 289 -11.03 21.73 5.80
CA GLN A 289 -10.60 20.46 6.38
C GLN A 289 -10.26 20.59 7.86
N TRP A 290 -10.66 19.63 8.68
CA TRP A 290 -10.33 19.59 10.11
C TRP A 290 -9.46 18.38 10.43
N VAL A 291 -8.29 18.61 11.01
CA VAL A 291 -7.33 17.58 11.46
C VAL A 291 -7.09 17.83 12.95
N VAL A 292 -7.80 17.09 13.80
CA VAL A 292 -7.95 17.43 15.22
C VAL A 292 -7.57 16.26 16.12
N ASN A 293 -6.75 16.52 17.14
CA ASN A 293 -6.48 15.55 18.21
C ASN A 293 -5.99 14.19 17.68
N ASN A 294 -5.12 14.17 16.67
CA ASN A 294 -4.47 12.96 16.17
C ASN A 294 -3.09 12.80 16.79
N PHE A 295 -2.65 11.55 16.98
CA PHE A 295 -1.32 11.22 17.50
C PHE A 295 -0.47 10.54 16.42
N PHE A 296 0.65 11.16 16.08
CA PHE A 296 1.64 10.66 15.13
C PHE A 296 2.89 10.26 15.88
N TYR A 297 3.27 8.99 15.77
CA TYR A 297 4.40 8.41 16.48
C TYR A 297 5.38 7.79 15.49
N GLN A 298 6.57 8.37 15.37
CA GLN A 298 7.62 7.84 14.51
C GLN A 298 7.21 7.63 13.04
N CYS A 299 6.38 8.53 12.52
CA CYS A 299 6.06 8.59 11.09
C CYS A 299 7.26 9.11 10.31
N ARG A 300 7.68 8.39 9.26
CA ARG A 300 8.90 8.65 8.46
C ARG A 300 8.64 8.86 6.97
N GLY A 301 7.42 9.22 6.61
CA GLY A 301 7.10 9.75 5.30
C GLY A 301 7.64 11.17 5.10
N VAL A 302 7.82 11.56 3.85
CA VAL A 302 8.29 12.90 3.46
C VAL A 302 7.48 13.38 2.26
N ASP A 303 7.57 14.67 1.96
CA ASP A 303 6.88 15.32 0.87
C ASP A 303 5.35 15.07 0.97
N PHE A 304 4.74 14.46 -0.05
CA PHE A 304 3.34 14.07 -0.06
C PHE A 304 2.92 13.07 1.03
N ARG A 305 3.89 12.43 1.67
CA ARG A 305 3.68 11.50 2.79
C ARG A 305 4.19 12.06 4.11
N SER A 306 4.50 13.35 4.21
CA SER A 306 4.85 13.95 5.50
C SER A 306 3.78 13.63 6.55
N PRO A 307 4.12 13.51 7.84
CA PRO A 307 3.17 13.21 8.92
C PRO A 307 1.97 14.19 8.93
N LEU A 308 2.22 15.42 8.52
CA LEU A 308 1.21 16.36 8.05
C LEU A 308 1.76 17.04 6.78
N ALA A 309 0.97 17.06 5.71
CA ALA A 309 1.28 17.78 4.48
C ALA A 309 0.14 18.74 4.13
N ILE A 310 0.39 20.05 4.22
CA ILE A 310 -0.53 21.09 3.75
C ILE A 310 -0.09 21.50 2.36
N MET A 311 -0.90 21.17 1.35
CA MET A 311 -0.55 21.32 -0.05
C MET A 311 -0.79 22.73 -0.59
N ASN A 312 -0.01 23.13 -1.59
CA ASN A 312 -0.37 24.23 -2.49
C ASN A 312 -1.52 23.82 -3.44
N GLY A 313 -2.27 24.82 -3.89
CA GLY A 313 -3.33 24.67 -4.89
C GLY A 313 -2.97 25.26 -6.26
N ILE A 314 -3.82 24.98 -7.24
CA ILE A 314 -3.72 25.48 -8.61
C ILE A 314 -4.76 26.60 -8.79
N PRO A 315 -4.39 27.77 -9.37
CA PRO A 315 -5.36 28.80 -9.74
C PRO A 315 -6.44 28.24 -10.66
N ASN A 316 -7.73 28.47 -10.33
CA ASN A 316 -8.87 27.95 -11.08
C ASN A 316 -8.78 26.43 -11.32
N SER A 317 -8.31 25.68 -10.31
CA SER A 317 -8.07 24.24 -10.42
C SER A 317 -9.33 23.50 -10.90
N PRO A 318 -9.22 22.66 -11.95
CA PRO A 318 -10.29 21.70 -12.25
C PRO A 318 -10.37 20.64 -11.14
N ALA A 319 -11.54 20.00 -11.01
CA ALA A 319 -11.86 19.08 -9.90
C ALA A 319 -10.88 17.90 -9.73
N HIS A 320 -10.24 17.43 -10.81
CA HIS A 320 -9.28 16.33 -10.78
C HIS A 320 -7.84 16.75 -10.41
N ARG A 321 -7.57 18.05 -10.26
CA ARG A 321 -6.26 18.59 -9.87
C ARG A 321 -6.24 18.93 -8.37
N TYR A 322 -5.54 19.99 -7.97
CA TYR A 322 -5.31 20.36 -6.56
C TYR A 322 -5.96 21.72 -6.26
N VAL A 323 -7.07 21.72 -5.51
CA VAL A 323 -7.72 22.95 -5.05
C VAL A 323 -6.97 23.50 -3.83
N GLN A 324 -6.82 24.82 -3.76
CA GLN A 324 -6.17 25.52 -2.66
C GLN A 324 -6.73 25.10 -1.29
N VAL A 325 -5.83 24.90 -0.33
CA VAL A 325 -6.22 24.71 1.06
C VAL A 325 -6.72 26.03 1.62
N THR A 326 -8.00 26.06 2.01
CA THR A 326 -8.63 27.23 2.63
C THR A 326 -9.44 26.85 3.87
N GLU A 327 -9.54 27.74 4.86
CA GLU A 327 -10.42 27.57 6.03
C GLU A 327 -10.16 26.27 6.85
N ALA A 328 -8.93 25.75 6.81
CA ALA A 328 -8.59 24.51 7.49
C ALA A 328 -8.27 24.74 8.97
N VAL A 329 -8.61 23.77 9.83
CA VAL A 329 -8.29 23.78 11.27
C VAL A 329 -7.46 22.55 11.59
N ILE A 330 -6.22 22.78 12.03
CA ILE A 330 -5.25 21.75 12.38
C ILE A 330 -4.91 21.97 13.85
N ALA A 331 -5.58 21.23 14.73
CA ALA A 331 -5.61 21.53 16.16
C ALA A 331 -5.31 20.34 17.06
N ASN A 332 -4.59 20.58 18.16
CA ASN A 332 -4.36 19.59 19.22
C ASN A 332 -3.71 18.28 18.75
N ASN A 333 -2.97 18.26 17.63
CA ASN A 333 -2.27 17.06 17.20
C ASN A 333 -0.92 16.95 17.92
N THR A 334 -0.42 15.72 18.11
CA THR A 334 0.91 15.46 18.67
C THR A 334 1.78 14.72 17.67
N PHE A 335 2.97 15.25 17.38
CA PHE A 335 3.99 14.65 16.53
C PHE A 335 5.19 14.25 17.39
N MET A 336 5.32 12.96 17.67
CA MET A 336 6.38 12.39 18.49
C MET A 336 7.42 11.71 17.60
N GLU A 337 8.62 12.28 17.59
CA GLU A 337 9.76 11.79 16.81
C GLU A 337 9.33 11.51 15.37
N CYS A 338 8.66 12.45 14.71
CA CYS A 338 8.27 12.30 13.31
C CYS A 338 9.22 13.09 12.40
N SER A 339 9.30 12.69 11.13
CA SER A 339 9.88 13.55 10.09
C SER A 339 9.17 14.91 10.03
N PRO A 340 9.78 15.94 9.41
CA PRO A 340 9.18 17.26 9.33
C PRO A 340 7.78 17.26 8.69
N VAL A 341 6.87 18.09 9.21
CA VAL A 341 5.60 18.42 8.53
C VAL A 341 5.86 19.38 7.36
N SER A 342 5.01 19.38 6.34
CA SER A 342 5.19 20.24 5.16
C SER A 342 4.13 21.35 5.07
N PHE A 343 4.56 22.59 4.83
CA PHE A 343 3.70 23.75 4.55
C PHE A 343 3.92 24.25 3.11
N GLY A 344 2.83 24.38 2.35
CA GLY A 344 2.89 24.73 0.93
C GLY A 344 3.42 23.61 0.03
N GLU A 345 3.30 22.36 0.48
CA GLU A 345 3.87 21.20 -0.19
C GLU A 345 3.42 21.11 -1.66
N GLY A 346 4.35 20.75 -2.53
CA GLY A 346 4.10 20.67 -3.96
C GLY A 346 4.03 22.01 -4.69
N SER A 347 4.43 23.12 -4.06
CA SER A 347 4.61 24.39 -4.75
C SER A 347 5.51 24.23 -5.99
N ASP A 348 5.01 24.71 -7.12
CA ASP A 348 5.68 24.79 -8.41
C ASP A 348 4.96 25.81 -9.29
N ALA A 349 5.37 25.92 -10.56
CA ALA A 349 4.76 26.87 -11.48
C ALA A 349 3.26 26.65 -11.72
N GLU A 350 2.74 25.42 -11.54
CA GLU A 350 1.32 25.11 -11.69
C GLU A 350 0.58 25.27 -10.35
N ARG A 351 1.12 24.66 -9.29
CA ARG A 351 0.63 24.70 -7.90
C ARG A 351 1.12 25.96 -7.19
N SER A 352 0.67 27.12 -7.65
CA SER A 352 1.15 28.44 -7.22
C SER A 352 0.30 29.15 -6.16
N LEU A 353 -0.80 28.54 -5.68
CA LEU A 353 -1.61 29.10 -4.61
C LEU A 353 -1.20 28.55 -3.23
N PRO A 354 -0.56 29.35 -2.36
CA PRO A 354 -0.24 28.93 -1.01
C PRO A 354 -1.51 28.71 -0.15
N PRO A 355 -1.43 27.96 0.95
CA PRO A 355 -2.55 27.79 1.88
C PRO A 355 -3.05 29.13 2.43
N ASP A 356 -4.37 29.32 2.52
CA ASP A 356 -4.98 30.57 2.99
C ASP A 356 -6.02 30.34 4.10
N ASN A 357 -6.13 31.27 5.04
CA ASN A 357 -7.01 31.19 6.21
C ASN A 357 -6.95 29.82 6.94
N VAL A 358 -5.74 29.30 7.15
CA VAL A 358 -5.49 28.05 7.88
C VAL A 358 -5.15 28.35 9.33
N LEU A 359 -5.72 27.59 10.26
CA LEU A 359 -5.43 27.68 11.68
C LEU A 359 -4.59 26.48 12.12
N LEU A 360 -3.37 26.71 12.60
CA LEU A 360 -2.51 25.69 13.20
C LEU A 360 -2.40 25.97 14.71
N ILE A 361 -3.19 25.25 15.51
CA ILE A 361 -3.47 25.62 16.90
C ILE A 361 -3.10 24.49 17.88
N ASN A 362 -2.39 24.82 18.96
CA ASN A 362 -2.20 23.92 20.10
C ASN A 362 -1.61 22.55 19.71
N ASN A 363 -0.79 22.46 18.66
CA ASN A 363 -0.14 21.20 18.31
C ASN A 363 1.16 21.02 19.11
N VAL A 364 1.54 19.78 19.42
CA VAL A 364 2.78 19.45 20.15
C VAL A 364 3.75 18.74 19.21
N PHE A 365 4.98 19.22 19.19
CA PHE A 365 6.11 18.61 18.49
C PHE A 365 7.15 18.18 19.52
N TYR A 366 7.52 16.90 19.46
CA TYR A 366 8.63 16.37 20.25
C TYR A 366 9.62 15.71 19.29
N ASN A 367 10.84 16.19 19.24
CA ASN A 367 11.88 15.60 18.41
C ASN A 367 13.27 15.78 19.05
N THR A 368 14.07 14.72 19.04
CA THR A 368 15.43 14.72 19.61
C THR A 368 16.52 14.38 18.61
N GLY A 369 16.18 13.81 17.44
CA GLY A 369 17.15 13.32 16.47
C GLY A 369 17.16 14.05 15.12
N ASP A 370 16.02 14.59 14.68
CA ASP A 370 15.91 15.25 13.39
C ASP A 370 16.32 16.72 13.46
N SER A 371 16.74 17.25 12.31
CA SER A 371 17.20 18.62 12.21
C SER A 371 16.10 19.66 12.04
N ALA A 372 14.87 19.23 11.75
CA ALA A 372 13.73 20.10 11.51
C ALA A 372 12.45 19.41 11.97
N ILE A 373 11.45 20.19 12.39
CA ILE A 373 10.08 19.70 12.66
C ILE A 373 9.10 20.12 11.57
N TYR A 374 9.48 21.06 10.71
CA TYR A 374 8.69 21.48 9.56
C TYR A 374 9.60 21.81 8.35
N LYS A 375 9.00 21.81 7.15
CA LYS A 375 9.57 22.34 5.91
C LYS A 375 8.58 23.29 5.27
N VAL A 376 9.09 24.39 4.73
CA VAL A 376 8.31 25.42 4.03
C VAL A 376 8.69 25.38 2.56
N TYR A 377 7.67 25.30 1.70
CA TYR A 377 7.82 25.25 0.25
C TYR A 377 7.23 26.48 -0.45
N ASP A 378 6.43 27.31 0.24
CA ASP A 378 5.84 28.56 -0.28
C ASP A 378 5.47 29.53 0.87
N ASP A 379 4.87 30.68 0.55
CA ASP A 379 4.40 31.68 1.52
C ASP A 379 3.44 31.06 2.57
N THR A 380 3.71 31.34 3.84
CA THR A 380 2.94 30.83 4.98
C THR A 380 2.07 31.91 5.65
N LYS A 381 1.95 33.12 5.09
CA LYS A 381 1.12 34.20 5.68
C LYS A 381 -0.35 33.83 5.86
N GLY A 382 -0.87 32.93 5.03
CA GLY A 382 -2.23 32.41 5.15
C GLY A 382 -2.41 31.39 6.29
N ILE A 383 -1.33 30.99 6.96
CA ILE A 383 -1.36 30.06 8.10
C ILE A 383 -1.15 30.85 9.40
N ARG A 384 -2.16 30.83 10.28
CA ARG A 384 -2.07 31.41 11.62
C ARG A 384 -1.65 30.36 12.62
N PHE A 385 -0.50 30.59 13.25
CA PHE A 385 0.08 29.71 14.26
C PHE A 385 -0.28 30.24 15.65
N THR A 386 -0.78 29.39 16.55
CA THR A 386 -1.13 29.80 17.92
C THR A 386 -0.98 28.65 18.90
N GLY A 387 -0.21 28.84 19.97
CA GLY A 387 -0.14 27.85 21.06
C GLY A 387 0.55 26.54 20.71
N ASN A 388 1.22 26.45 19.55
CA ASN A 388 1.98 25.25 19.17
C ASN A 388 3.25 25.15 20.02
N GLU A 389 3.62 23.93 20.42
CA GLU A 389 4.73 23.69 21.34
C GLU A 389 5.79 22.79 20.74
N VAL A 390 7.05 23.04 21.09
CA VAL A 390 8.19 22.18 20.75
C VAL A 390 9.02 21.88 22.01
N ASN A 391 9.61 20.69 22.11
CA ASN A 391 10.43 20.31 23.27
C ASN A 391 11.68 21.20 23.42
N THR A 392 12.06 21.53 24.65
CA THR A 392 13.24 22.37 24.96
C THR A 392 14.57 21.79 24.48
N SER A 393 14.67 20.46 24.37
CA SER A 393 15.88 19.77 23.88
C SER A 393 16.05 19.81 22.36
N PHE A 394 15.05 20.28 21.60
CA PHE A 394 15.15 20.39 20.14
C PHE A 394 16.15 21.49 19.77
N LYS A 395 17.33 21.08 19.27
CA LYS A 395 18.41 21.96 18.82
C LYS A 395 18.47 21.92 17.29
N ASN A 396 17.91 22.93 16.61
CA ASN A 396 18.32 23.30 15.25
C ASN A 396 17.63 24.55 14.68
N GLU A 397 18.28 25.07 13.63
CA GLU A 397 17.93 26.23 12.81
C GLU A 397 16.60 26.01 12.09
N MET A 398 15.51 26.35 12.75
CA MET A 398 14.32 26.74 12.03
C MET A 398 14.69 28.06 11.30
N LYS A 399 14.51 28.13 9.97
CA LYS A 399 15.14 29.17 9.10
C LYS A 399 14.21 30.32 8.70
N ASN A 400 13.06 30.46 9.34
CA ASN A 400 12.01 31.40 8.93
C ASN A 400 11.38 32.12 10.14
N ASN A 401 10.74 33.27 9.92
CA ASN A 401 10.02 34.05 10.96
C ASN A 401 8.83 33.32 11.63
N ILE A 402 8.57 32.05 11.32
CA ILE A 402 7.52 31.22 11.94
C ILE A 402 7.93 30.77 13.35
N ASP A 403 9.24 30.83 13.65
CA ASP A 403 9.83 30.25 14.86
C ASP A 403 9.31 30.84 16.16
N GLU A 404 9.04 32.15 16.15
CA GLU A 404 8.47 32.86 17.28
C GLU A 404 7.05 32.38 17.62
N ALA A 405 6.38 31.70 16.69
CA ALA A 405 5.05 31.15 16.90
C ALA A 405 5.05 29.75 17.57
N PHE A 406 6.22 29.14 17.78
CA PHE A 406 6.38 27.86 18.49
C PHE A 406 6.95 28.08 19.90
N ILE A 407 6.16 27.70 20.90
CA ILE A 407 6.53 27.84 22.31
C ILE A 407 7.44 26.67 22.70
N ARG A 408 8.70 26.96 23.05
CA ARG A 408 9.61 25.96 23.60
C ARG A 408 9.19 25.58 25.02
N ARG A 409 8.88 24.31 25.27
CA ARG A 409 8.45 23.82 26.59
C ARG A 409 9.08 22.48 26.96
N LEU A 410 9.23 22.26 28.27
CA LEU A 410 9.49 20.93 28.80
C LEU A 410 8.22 20.08 28.63
N GLN A 411 8.36 18.88 28.08
CA GLN A 411 7.26 17.94 27.86
C GLN A 411 7.56 16.66 28.64
N HIS A 412 6.57 16.16 29.41
CA HIS A 412 6.74 14.92 30.16
C HIS A 412 6.39 13.73 29.28
N LEU A 413 7.23 12.72 29.29
CA LEU A 413 7.04 11.52 28.51
C LEU A 413 6.20 10.50 29.29
N LEU A 414 4.94 10.35 28.90
CA LEU A 414 4.05 9.31 29.41
C LEU A 414 4.29 8.02 28.62
N LYS A 415 4.44 6.88 29.31
CA LYS A 415 4.66 5.58 28.65
C LYS A 415 3.36 4.80 28.48
N ASN A 416 3.22 4.17 27.32
CA ASN A 416 2.25 3.12 27.03
C ASN A 416 2.95 1.96 26.31
N GLY A 417 3.46 0.98 27.08
CA GLY A 417 4.31 -0.07 26.51
C GLY A 417 5.57 0.53 25.87
N SER A 418 5.79 0.26 24.59
CA SER A 418 6.88 0.82 23.78
C SER A 418 6.58 2.21 23.20
N VAL A 419 5.32 2.65 23.22
CA VAL A 419 4.90 3.94 22.71
C VAL A 419 5.03 4.99 23.80
N THR A 420 5.53 6.16 23.43
CA THR A 420 5.71 7.28 24.36
C THR A 420 4.92 8.49 23.88
N LEU A 421 4.14 9.07 24.79
CA LEU A 421 3.30 10.24 24.53
C LEU A 421 3.90 11.47 25.24
N PRO A 422 4.32 12.52 24.51
CA PRO A 422 4.72 13.77 25.13
C PRO A 422 3.48 14.55 25.60
N ALA A 423 3.40 14.81 26.90
CA ALA A 423 2.33 15.59 27.52
C ALA A 423 2.83 16.98 27.93
N SER A 424 2.11 18.00 27.48
CA SER A 424 2.33 19.41 27.87
C SER A 424 1.95 19.65 29.34
N GLN A 425 2.71 20.48 30.04
CA GLN A 425 2.52 20.82 31.47
C GLN A 425 1.77 22.13 31.72
N VAL A 426 1.14 22.72 30.69
CA VAL A 426 0.54 24.05 30.86
C VAL A 426 -0.65 24.03 31.82
N LYS A 427 -0.56 24.85 32.88
CA LYS A 427 -1.69 25.31 33.69
C LYS A 427 -2.18 26.65 33.13
N GLY A 428 -3.12 26.62 32.18
CA GLY A 428 -3.68 27.82 31.54
C GLY A 428 -3.99 27.61 30.07
N ALA A 429 -5.20 27.98 29.64
CA ALA A 429 -5.67 27.77 28.28
C ALA A 429 -5.04 28.77 27.30
N VAL A 430 -4.55 28.29 26.15
CA VAL A 430 -4.50 29.15 24.96
C VAL A 430 -5.94 29.56 24.66
N ARG A 431 -6.23 30.87 24.67
CA ARG A 431 -7.58 31.37 24.44
C ARG A 431 -7.97 31.13 22.98
N LEU A 432 -8.91 30.23 22.77
CA LEU A 432 -9.53 30.01 21.46
C LEU A 432 -10.60 31.08 21.22
N PRO A 433 -10.78 31.58 19.99
CA PRO A 433 -11.91 32.44 19.67
C PRO A 433 -13.25 31.73 19.92
N ASP A 434 -14.22 32.42 20.50
CA ASP A 434 -15.54 31.83 20.83
C ASP A 434 -16.24 31.27 19.58
N SER A 435 -16.06 31.91 18.42
CA SER A 435 -16.57 31.44 17.14
C SER A 435 -16.00 30.09 16.72
N LEU A 436 -14.71 29.86 16.95
CA LEU A 436 -14.05 28.57 16.68
C LEU A 436 -14.57 27.49 17.64
N GLY A 437 -14.76 27.86 18.92
CA GLY A 437 -15.34 26.98 19.92
C GLY A 437 -16.76 26.53 19.56
N GLN A 438 -17.64 27.45 19.17
CA GLN A 438 -18.99 27.14 18.68
C GLN A 438 -18.95 26.26 17.41
N ALA A 439 -18.08 26.58 16.46
CA ALA A 439 -17.89 25.77 15.26
C ALA A 439 -17.44 24.33 15.62
N SER A 440 -16.59 24.18 16.64
CA SER A 440 -16.12 22.87 17.10
C SER A 440 -17.24 22.06 17.75
N GLN A 441 -18.05 22.69 18.60
CA GLN A 441 -19.20 22.02 19.21
C GLN A 441 -20.18 21.51 18.13
N LYS A 442 -20.40 22.28 17.06
CA LYS A 442 -21.26 21.88 15.93
C LYS A 442 -20.66 20.76 15.09
N ARG A 443 -19.35 20.81 14.81
CA ARG A 443 -18.69 19.88 13.87
C ARG A 443 -18.19 18.59 14.51
N LEU A 444 -17.65 18.67 15.72
CA LEU A 444 -17.04 17.55 16.45
C LEU A 444 -17.99 16.98 17.51
N GLY A 445 -19.03 17.73 17.90
CA GLY A 445 -19.88 17.41 19.04
C GLY A 445 -19.28 17.79 20.40
N HIS A 446 -18.09 18.41 20.41
CA HIS A 446 -17.42 18.91 21.61
C HIS A 446 -16.55 20.12 21.31
N TRP A 447 -16.14 20.84 22.35
CA TRP A 447 -15.20 21.94 22.25
C TRP A 447 -13.79 21.45 21.91
N LEU A 448 -13.04 22.26 21.15
CA LEU A 448 -11.59 22.06 21.01
C LEU A 448 -10.90 22.16 22.37
N SER A 449 -9.94 21.27 22.60
CA SER A 449 -9.15 21.28 23.82
C SER A 449 -8.27 22.54 23.89
N THR A 450 -8.27 23.19 25.04
CA THR A 450 -7.33 24.27 25.34
C THR A 450 -5.96 23.77 25.77
N LYS A 451 -5.83 22.45 26.05
CA LYS A 451 -4.55 21.79 26.32
C LYS A 451 -3.87 21.41 25.00
N PRO A 452 -2.59 21.81 24.80
CA PRO A 452 -1.84 21.43 23.62
C PRO A 452 -1.67 19.91 23.46
N GLY A 453 -1.72 19.51 22.20
CA GLY A 453 -1.49 18.15 21.72
C GLY A 453 -2.57 17.15 22.11
N PHE A 454 -2.45 15.97 21.51
CA PHE A 454 -3.09 14.75 21.98
C PHE A 454 -2.48 14.43 23.34
N ASN A 455 -3.31 14.38 24.38
CA ASN A 455 -2.87 14.19 25.76
C ASN A 455 -3.65 13.10 26.51
N ASP A 456 -4.49 12.35 25.81
CA ASP A 456 -5.32 11.30 26.39
C ASP A 456 -4.65 9.92 26.30
N LEU A 457 -3.88 9.57 27.34
CA LEU A 457 -3.23 8.27 27.46
C LEU A 457 -4.23 7.10 27.55
N GLN A 458 -5.44 7.34 28.07
CA GLN A 458 -6.46 6.30 28.17
C GLN A 458 -7.06 5.99 26.81
N LEU A 459 -7.33 7.02 26.01
CA LEU A 459 -7.77 6.86 24.62
C LEU A 459 -6.70 6.13 23.79
N LEU A 460 -5.42 6.50 23.92
CA LEU A 460 -4.33 5.79 23.25
C LEU A 460 -4.34 4.29 23.58
N LYS A 461 -4.36 3.95 24.88
CA LYS A 461 -4.44 2.56 25.36
C LYS A 461 -5.65 1.82 24.82
N LYS A 462 -6.81 2.48 24.84
CA LYS A 462 -8.08 1.91 24.39
C LYS A 462 -8.02 1.58 22.91
N LEU A 463 -7.59 2.51 22.06
CA LEU A 463 -7.53 2.31 20.61
C LEU A 463 -6.50 1.25 20.22
N GLU A 464 -5.32 1.24 20.86
CA GLU A 464 -4.33 0.17 20.65
C GLU A 464 -4.86 -1.21 21.06
N THR A 465 -5.55 -1.30 22.21
CA THR A 465 -6.14 -2.56 22.67
C THR A 465 -7.25 -3.01 21.73
N ASN A 466 -8.20 -2.11 21.42
CA ASN A 466 -9.33 -2.37 20.55
C ASN A 466 -8.89 -2.81 19.15
N ALA A 467 -7.82 -2.24 18.61
CA ALA A 467 -7.26 -2.66 17.33
C ALA A 467 -7.02 -4.18 17.28
N TYR A 468 -6.54 -4.79 18.37
CA TYR A 468 -6.30 -6.24 18.41
C TYR A 468 -7.51 -7.04 18.87
N THR A 469 -8.30 -6.54 19.81
CA THR A 469 -9.36 -7.33 20.47
C THR A 469 -10.76 -7.11 19.92
N ALA A 470 -11.02 -5.96 19.29
CA ALA A 470 -12.35 -5.52 18.88
C ALA A 470 -12.48 -5.26 17.37
N THR A 471 -11.39 -5.28 16.60
CA THR A 471 -11.47 -5.15 15.14
C THR A 471 -11.36 -6.48 14.39
N GLY A 472 -11.97 -6.54 13.22
CA GLY A 472 -11.94 -7.69 12.33
C GLY A 472 -12.78 -8.88 12.83
N ALA A 473 -12.86 -9.89 11.99
CA ALA A 473 -13.52 -11.14 12.33
C ALA A 473 -12.68 -11.89 13.37
N THR A 474 -13.28 -12.27 14.51
CA THR A 474 -12.55 -12.84 15.66
C THR A 474 -11.89 -14.18 15.37
N TRP A 475 -12.41 -14.92 14.41
CA TRP A 475 -11.88 -16.19 13.92
C TRP A 475 -10.78 -16.02 12.85
N PHE A 476 -10.56 -14.81 12.36
CA PHE A 476 -9.56 -14.52 11.34
C PHE A 476 -8.21 -14.17 11.99
N PRO A 477 -7.10 -14.83 11.61
CA PRO A 477 -5.80 -14.52 12.17
C PRO A 477 -5.30 -13.15 11.68
N LYS A 478 -5.12 -12.21 12.61
CA LYS A 478 -4.36 -10.98 12.34
C LYS A 478 -2.90 -11.29 12.05
N TYR A 479 -2.16 -10.33 11.48
CA TYR A 479 -0.77 -10.57 11.06
C TYR A 479 0.06 -11.15 12.21
N SER A 480 0.71 -12.28 11.93
CA SER A 480 1.77 -12.85 12.73
C SER A 480 3.03 -12.86 11.88
N PRO A 481 4.20 -12.47 12.42
CA PRO A 481 5.45 -12.57 11.68
C PRO A 481 5.65 -14.01 11.20
N ILE A 482 6.08 -14.16 9.94
CA ILE A 482 6.33 -15.48 9.35
C ILE A 482 7.44 -16.15 10.15
N VAL A 483 7.10 -17.20 10.90
CA VAL A 483 8.11 -18.08 11.50
C VAL A 483 8.78 -18.83 10.36
N SER A 484 10.05 -18.52 10.07
CA SER A 484 10.82 -19.20 9.03
C SER A 484 10.94 -20.68 9.38
N LYS A 485 10.20 -21.55 8.69
CA LYS A 485 10.46 -22.99 8.75
C LYS A 485 11.86 -23.24 8.20
N LYS A 486 12.65 -24.11 8.86
CA LYS A 486 13.94 -24.55 8.30
C LYS A 486 13.66 -25.32 7.00
N ASN A 487 14.19 -24.83 5.89
CA ASN A 487 14.09 -25.53 4.61
C ASN A 487 14.78 -26.90 4.72
N GLN A 488 14.10 -27.96 4.29
CA GLN A 488 14.74 -29.25 4.12
C GLN A 488 15.82 -29.13 3.04
N GLN A 489 17.05 -29.53 3.37
CA GLN A 489 18.13 -29.59 2.38
C GLN A 489 18.13 -30.95 1.69
N VAL A 490 18.15 -30.94 0.36
CA VAL A 490 18.21 -32.13 -0.49
C VAL A 490 19.41 -31.99 -1.44
N ASN A 491 20.21 -33.05 -1.55
CA ASN A 491 21.30 -33.10 -2.52
C ASN A 491 20.75 -33.61 -3.86
N CYS A 492 21.01 -32.89 -4.95
CA CYS A 492 20.61 -33.28 -6.29
C CYS A 492 21.84 -33.37 -7.19
N ALA A 493 22.21 -34.58 -7.60
CA ALA A 493 23.27 -34.88 -8.55
C ALA A 493 22.82 -34.74 -10.01
N THR A 494 21.51 -34.86 -10.29
CA THR A 494 20.96 -34.82 -11.65
C THR A 494 19.86 -33.76 -11.82
N VAL A 495 19.58 -33.38 -13.07
CA VAL A 495 18.49 -32.43 -13.39
C VAL A 495 17.10 -33.01 -13.04
N ALA A 496 16.91 -34.31 -13.17
CA ALA A 496 15.64 -34.98 -12.86
C ALA A 496 15.31 -34.88 -11.36
N GLU A 497 16.32 -35.04 -10.49
CA GLU A 497 16.17 -34.85 -9.05
C GLU A 497 15.80 -33.41 -8.69
N VAL A 498 16.36 -32.41 -9.40
CA VAL A 498 15.98 -31.01 -9.23
C VAL A 498 14.51 -30.80 -9.57
N TYR A 499 14.04 -31.29 -10.73
CA TYR A 499 12.63 -31.15 -11.11
C TYR A 499 11.68 -31.78 -10.09
N ALA A 500 12.00 -32.97 -9.58
CA ALA A 500 11.20 -33.63 -8.54
C ALA A 500 11.07 -32.76 -7.27
N GLN A 501 12.12 -32.02 -6.89
CA GLN A 501 12.04 -31.08 -5.75
C GLN A 501 11.23 -29.81 -6.07
N LEU A 502 11.25 -29.35 -7.32
CA LEU A 502 10.48 -28.18 -7.75
C LEU A 502 8.97 -28.46 -7.81
N GLU A 503 8.56 -29.69 -8.14
CA GLU A 503 7.15 -30.12 -8.19
C GLU A 503 6.44 -30.13 -6.83
N SER A 504 7.18 -30.26 -5.72
CA SER A 504 6.62 -30.19 -4.37
C SER A 504 6.01 -28.80 -4.06
N LYS A 505 5.10 -28.71 -3.09
CA LYS A 505 4.57 -27.41 -2.61
C LYS A 505 5.41 -26.76 -1.51
N GLU A 506 6.26 -27.52 -0.83
CA GLU A 506 7.03 -27.03 0.32
C GLU A 506 8.30 -26.28 -0.11
N PRO A 507 8.71 -25.23 0.64
CA PRO A 507 10.02 -24.60 0.48
C PRO A 507 11.16 -25.61 0.58
N VAL A 508 12.18 -25.47 -0.27
CA VAL A 508 13.27 -26.46 -0.36
C VAL A 508 14.63 -25.80 -0.58
N ARG A 509 15.67 -26.39 0.03
CA ARG A 509 17.07 -26.06 -0.26
C ARG A 509 17.69 -27.18 -1.10
N ILE A 510 17.99 -26.89 -2.35
CA ILE A 510 18.55 -27.83 -3.32
C ILE A 510 20.07 -27.62 -3.39
N ARG A 511 20.84 -28.58 -2.93
CA ARG A 511 22.30 -28.59 -3.06
C ARG A 511 22.70 -29.32 -4.34
N LEU A 512 23.22 -28.59 -5.31
CA LEU A 512 23.72 -29.11 -6.57
C LEU A 512 25.07 -29.81 -6.35
N THR A 513 25.11 -31.12 -6.58
CA THR A 513 26.30 -31.97 -6.40
C THR A 513 26.87 -32.52 -7.70
N GLY A 514 26.12 -32.42 -8.80
CA GLY A 514 26.55 -32.80 -10.14
C GLY A 514 27.50 -31.78 -10.77
N LYS A 515 28.25 -32.22 -11.78
CA LYS A 515 29.16 -31.34 -12.57
C LYS A 515 28.46 -30.71 -13.78
N GLU A 516 27.37 -31.31 -14.25
CA GLU A 516 26.63 -30.87 -15.43
C GLU A 516 25.12 -31.08 -15.23
N TYR A 517 24.33 -30.10 -15.68
CA TYR A 517 22.88 -30.14 -15.70
C TYR A 517 22.39 -29.74 -17.09
N ILE A 518 21.84 -30.69 -17.85
CA ILE A 518 21.27 -30.46 -19.18
C ILE A 518 19.75 -30.34 -19.05
N LEU A 519 19.23 -29.14 -19.29
CA LEU A 519 17.82 -28.83 -19.10
C LEU A 519 17.07 -28.99 -20.42
N GLN A 520 15.95 -29.71 -20.36
CA GLN A 520 14.95 -29.79 -21.43
C GLN A 520 13.82 -28.76 -21.25
N GLN A 521 13.68 -28.20 -20.05
CA GLN A 521 12.71 -27.17 -19.70
C GLN A 521 13.30 -26.24 -18.62
N PRO A 522 12.72 -25.06 -18.37
CA PRO A 522 13.21 -24.18 -17.31
C PRO A 522 13.04 -24.79 -15.90
N PHE A 523 13.90 -24.37 -14.97
CA PHE A 523 13.61 -24.48 -13.55
C PHE A 523 12.58 -23.42 -13.15
N THR A 524 11.31 -23.81 -13.14
CA THR A 524 10.20 -22.92 -12.74
C THR A 524 10.09 -22.83 -11.22
N ILE A 525 10.13 -21.61 -10.70
CA ILE A 525 10.14 -21.30 -9.27
C ILE A 525 8.77 -20.71 -8.89
N THR A 526 7.94 -21.51 -8.23
CA THR A 526 6.57 -21.15 -7.79
C THR A 526 6.43 -20.98 -6.27
N LYS A 527 7.55 -21.18 -5.56
CA LYS A 527 7.67 -21.18 -4.10
C LYS A 527 9.07 -20.71 -3.70
N ALA A 528 9.38 -20.71 -2.40
CA ALA A 528 10.74 -20.47 -1.93
C ALA A 528 11.68 -21.64 -2.26
N VAL A 529 12.69 -21.39 -3.10
CA VAL A 529 13.70 -22.38 -3.50
C VAL A 529 15.08 -21.76 -3.39
N GLN A 530 15.96 -22.41 -2.62
CA GLN A 530 17.35 -22.03 -2.45
C GLN A 530 18.25 -23.06 -3.12
N PHE A 531 18.93 -22.69 -4.20
CA PHE A 531 19.97 -23.50 -4.81
C PHE A 531 21.32 -23.18 -4.17
N THR A 532 22.06 -24.22 -3.80
CA THR A 532 23.43 -24.09 -3.30
C THR A 532 24.41 -24.97 -4.04
N GLY A 533 25.67 -24.53 -4.10
CA GLY A 533 26.78 -25.27 -4.70
C GLY A 533 27.95 -25.42 -3.74
N ASN A 534 29.08 -25.92 -4.26
CA ASN A 534 30.32 -26.00 -3.50
C ASN A 534 31.21 -24.74 -3.65
N GLY A 535 30.79 -23.75 -4.43
CA GLY A 535 31.48 -22.49 -4.73
C GLY A 535 32.79 -22.60 -5.53
N LYS A 536 33.50 -23.72 -5.43
CA LYS A 536 34.86 -23.89 -5.97
C LYS A 536 34.89 -24.56 -7.34
N THR A 537 34.03 -25.54 -7.56
CA THR A 537 34.01 -26.31 -8.81
C THR A 537 32.96 -25.70 -9.73
N PRO A 538 33.33 -25.24 -10.93
CA PRO A 538 32.36 -24.83 -11.92
C PRO A 538 31.42 -25.99 -12.27
N LEU A 539 30.12 -25.74 -12.23
CA LEU A 539 29.13 -26.61 -12.87
C LEU A 539 28.77 -26.03 -14.24
N THR A 540 28.48 -26.92 -15.18
CA THR A 540 28.01 -26.57 -16.53
C THR A 540 26.49 -26.66 -16.57
N ILE A 541 25.83 -25.63 -17.09
CA ILE A 541 24.41 -25.68 -17.43
C ILE A 541 24.31 -25.69 -18.95
N GLY A 542 23.68 -26.72 -19.50
CA GLY A 542 23.34 -26.81 -20.92
C GLY A 542 21.84 -26.67 -21.09
N THR A 543 21.41 -25.87 -22.06
CA THR A 543 19.98 -25.76 -22.41
C THR A 543 19.80 -25.79 -23.91
N GLY A 544 18.62 -26.20 -24.38
CA GLY A 544 18.11 -25.82 -25.69
C GLY A 544 17.55 -24.39 -25.71
N ASN A 545 16.87 -24.03 -26.79
CA ASN A 545 16.13 -22.76 -26.87
C ASN A 545 14.93 -22.81 -25.92
N MET A 546 14.92 -21.91 -24.93
CA MET A 546 13.85 -21.77 -23.94
C MET A 546 13.86 -20.36 -23.36
N LEU A 547 12.83 -20.00 -22.59
CA LEU A 547 12.68 -18.66 -22.00
C LEU A 547 13.87 -18.28 -21.10
N ALA A 548 14.15 -19.09 -20.08
CA ALA A 548 15.26 -18.89 -19.17
C ALA A 548 15.74 -20.21 -18.55
N VAL A 549 16.94 -20.22 -17.95
CA VAL A 549 17.36 -21.35 -17.09
C VAL A 549 16.48 -21.41 -15.85
N PHE A 550 16.27 -20.27 -15.19
CA PHE A 550 15.37 -20.13 -14.04
C PHE A 550 14.23 -19.16 -14.38
N VAL A 551 12.99 -19.61 -14.25
CA VAL A 551 11.79 -18.79 -14.47
C VAL A 551 11.05 -18.62 -13.14
N ILE A 552 10.94 -17.39 -12.65
CA ILE A 552 10.31 -17.09 -11.36
C ILE A 552 8.85 -16.67 -11.61
N ALA A 553 7.92 -17.50 -11.15
CA ALA A 553 6.49 -17.20 -11.21
C ALA A 553 6.05 -16.33 -10.02
N GLY A 554 4.81 -15.85 -10.05
CA GLY A 554 4.20 -15.23 -8.86
C GLY A 554 4.24 -16.15 -7.65
N ASN A 555 4.54 -15.61 -6.45
CA ASN A 555 4.91 -16.33 -5.21
C ASN A 555 6.25 -17.08 -5.23
N GLY A 556 6.99 -17.04 -6.34
CA GLY A 556 8.33 -17.61 -6.44
C GLY A 556 9.36 -16.79 -5.66
N HIS A 557 10.25 -17.47 -4.93
CA HIS A 557 11.42 -16.85 -4.31
C HIS A 557 12.66 -17.66 -4.65
N LEU A 558 13.49 -17.15 -5.57
CA LEU A 558 14.72 -17.79 -5.98
C LEU A 558 15.90 -17.28 -5.15
N SER A 559 16.63 -18.18 -4.49
CA SER A 559 17.96 -17.88 -3.95
C SER A 559 19.02 -18.74 -4.64
N LEU A 560 20.08 -18.12 -5.17
CA LEU A 560 21.29 -18.80 -5.66
C LEU A 560 22.44 -18.44 -4.72
N GLU A 561 23.07 -19.46 -4.12
CA GLU A 561 24.13 -19.25 -3.13
C GLU A 561 25.35 -20.16 -3.33
N ASN A 562 26.55 -19.57 -3.33
CA ASN A 562 27.80 -20.32 -3.39
C ASN A 562 27.88 -21.24 -4.64
N ILE A 563 27.47 -20.73 -5.82
CA ILE A 563 27.48 -21.49 -7.07
C ILE A 563 28.44 -20.83 -8.07
N THR A 564 29.28 -21.65 -8.72
CA THR A 564 30.10 -21.22 -9.86
C THR A 564 29.57 -21.86 -11.13
N ILE A 565 29.12 -21.05 -12.09
CA ILE A 565 28.42 -21.48 -13.31
C ILE A 565 29.22 -21.05 -14.54
N ALA A 566 29.52 -22.02 -15.41
CA ALA A 566 30.07 -21.77 -16.74
C ALA A 566 28.92 -21.81 -17.77
N GLY A 567 28.57 -20.64 -18.31
CA GLY A 567 27.38 -20.40 -19.13
C GLY A 567 27.51 -20.68 -20.62
N LYS A 568 28.67 -21.16 -21.10
CA LYS A 568 28.96 -21.34 -22.54
C LYS A 568 27.96 -22.23 -23.31
N ASN A 569 27.24 -23.11 -22.60
CA ASN A 569 26.27 -24.05 -23.17
C ASN A 569 24.81 -23.61 -22.94
N VAL A 570 24.58 -22.42 -22.36
CA VAL A 570 23.24 -21.88 -22.15
C VAL A 570 22.73 -21.26 -23.44
N GLN A 571 21.69 -21.88 -24.01
CA GLN A 571 20.98 -21.37 -25.20
C GLN A 571 19.63 -20.73 -24.86
N ALA A 572 19.25 -20.74 -23.58
CA ALA A 572 18.06 -20.05 -23.09
C ALA A 572 18.19 -18.54 -23.31
N ARG A 573 17.07 -17.86 -23.62
CA ARG A 573 17.05 -16.43 -23.91
C ARG A 573 17.55 -15.59 -22.73
N HIS A 574 17.24 -15.99 -21.51
CA HIS A 574 17.69 -15.35 -20.28
C HIS A 574 18.37 -16.38 -19.37
N PHE A 575 19.31 -15.96 -18.53
CA PHE A 575 19.81 -16.84 -17.48
C PHE A 575 18.75 -17.00 -16.38
N ILE A 576 18.25 -15.87 -15.87
CA ILE A 576 17.11 -15.82 -14.94
C ILE A 576 16.07 -14.85 -15.50
N SER A 577 14.79 -15.19 -15.41
CA SER A 577 13.71 -14.24 -15.66
C SER A 577 12.55 -14.40 -14.68
N SER A 578 11.72 -13.37 -14.53
CA SER A 578 10.34 -13.63 -14.11
C SER A 578 9.60 -14.41 -15.21
N ASP A 579 8.43 -14.96 -14.93
CA ASP A 579 7.50 -15.36 -15.98
C ASP A 579 6.93 -14.11 -16.70
N SER A 580 6.13 -14.33 -17.75
CA SER A 580 5.47 -13.28 -18.54
C SER A 580 3.98 -13.16 -18.27
N MET A 581 3.48 -13.76 -17.18
CA MET A 581 2.04 -13.87 -16.91
C MET A 581 1.45 -12.59 -16.30
N GLY A 582 2.29 -11.69 -15.78
CA GLY A 582 1.87 -10.45 -15.13
C GLY A 582 1.08 -10.70 -13.85
N SER A 583 1.47 -11.73 -13.08
CA SER A 583 0.76 -12.18 -11.88
C SER A 583 0.58 -11.05 -10.86
N SER A 584 -0.56 -11.04 -10.16
CA SER A 584 -0.75 -10.19 -8.98
C SER A 584 0.17 -10.60 -7.82
N ASN A 585 0.62 -11.85 -7.78
CA ASN A 585 1.57 -12.31 -6.77
C ASN A 585 2.97 -11.77 -7.05
N HIS A 586 3.57 -11.16 -6.04
CA HIS A 586 4.96 -10.72 -6.10
C HIS A 586 5.92 -11.91 -6.09
N TYR A 587 7.16 -11.65 -6.49
CA TYR A 587 8.26 -12.60 -6.41
C TYR A 587 9.49 -11.99 -5.71
N ASN A 588 10.50 -12.82 -5.43
CA ASN A 588 11.79 -12.33 -4.93
C ASN A 588 12.96 -13.06 -5.60
N ILE A 589 14.10 -12.39 -5.68
CA ILE A 589 15.36 -12.98 -6.14
C ILE A 589 16.53 -12.56 -5.25
N THR A 590 17.35 -13.53 -4.88
CA THR A 590 18.64 -13.33 -4.22
C THR A 590 19.72 -14.13 -4.95
N VAL A 591 20.80 -13.47 -5.34
CA VAL A 591 22.01 -14.09 -5.88
C VAL A 591 23.17 -13.65 -5.03
N ASN A 592 23.75 -14.58 -4.27
CA ASN A 592 24.77 -14.28 -3.28
C ASN A 592 25.98 -15.21 -3.37
N ASN A 593 27.18 -14.63 -3.42
CA ASN A 593 28.44 -15.38 -3.49
C ASN A 593 28.48 -16.38 -4.66
N CYS A 594 27.98 -15.97 -5.83
CA CYS A 594 27.99 -16.77 -7.04
C CYS A 594 28.99 -16.24 -8.06
N THR A 595 29.55 -17.13 -8.88
CA THR A 595 30.31 -16.77 -10.08
C THR A 595 29.51 -17.16 -11.32
N ILE A 596 29.22 -16.21 -12.21
CA ILE A 596 28.48 -16.44 -13.45
C ILE A 596 29.32 -15.90 -14.61
N ARG A 597 29.76 -16.79 -15.51
CA ARG A 597 30.66 -16.43 -16.61
C ARG A 597 30.28 -17.06 -17.94
N ASP A 598 30.79 -16.47 -19.02
CA ASP A 598 30.72 -16.98 -20.38
C ASP A 598 29.29 -17.16 -20.94
N LEU A 599 28.31 -16.40 -20.44
CA LEU A 599 27.00 -16.27 -21.09
C LEU A 599 27.14 -15.43 -22.35
N THR A 600 26.51 -15.81 -23.46
CA THR A 600 26.65 -15.07 -24.72
C THR A 600 25.36 -15.05 -25.54
N ARG A 601 25.03 -13.88 -26.07
CA ARG A 601 23.94 -13.65 -27.03
C ARG A 601 24.06 -14.51 -28.27
N GLU A 602 25.28 -14.76 -28.74
CA GLU A 602 25.55 -15.58 -29.93
C GLU A 602 25.08 -17.03 -29.77
N LYS A 603 24.98 -17.51 -28.52
CA LYS A 603 24.42 -18.83 -28.20
C LYS A 603 22.95 -18.78 -27.80
N GLY A 604 22.36 -17.59 -27.67
CA GLY A 604 20.95 -17.38 -27.33
C GLY A 604 20.73 -16.56 -26.05
N CYS A 605 21.70 -16.51 -25.14
CA CYS A 605 21.53 -15.87 -23.82
C CYS A 605 21.73 -14.36 -23.89
N SER A 606 20.63 -13.61 -23.85
CA SER A 606 20.59 -12.17 -24.02
C SER A 606 20.71 -11.38 -22.72
N THR A 607 20.34 -11.95 -21.57
CA THR A 607 20.45 -11.24 -20.28
C THR A 607 20.76 -12.18 -19.11
N ILE A 608 21.37 -11.65 -18.05
CA ILE A 608 21.55 -12.35 -16.77
C ILE A 608 20.23 -12.41 -15.99
N PHE A 609 19.56 -11.27 -15.83
CA PHE A 609 18.24 -11.19 -15.20
C PHE A 609 17.28 -10.33 -16.03
N TYR A 610 16.06 -10.83 -16.24
CA TYR A 610 15.01 -10.11 -16.96
C TYR A 610 13.69 -10.11 -16.19
N ALA A 611 13.15 -8.92 -15.89
CA ALA A 611 11.78 -8.80 -15.39
C ALA A 611 10.85 -8.46 -16.56
N TYR A 612 9.85 -9.33 -16.77
CA TYR A 612 8.79 -9.09 -17.72
C TYR A 612 7.77 -8.09 -17.20
N LYS A 613 7.08 -7.46 -18.15
CA LYS A 613 5.99 -6.53 -17.92
C LYS A 613 4.96 -7.06 -16.93
N SER A 614 4.48 -6.16 -16.09
CA SER A 614 3.51 -6.38 -15.02
C SER A 614 3.95 -7.30 -13.87
N MET A 615 5.11 -7.94 -13.94
CA MET A 615 5.68 -8.68 -12.80
C MET A 615 6.38 -7.72 -11.82
N VAL A 616 6.17 -7.93 -10.52
CA VAL A 616 6.73 -7.08 -9.46
C VAL A 616 7.48 -7.92 -8.43
N ALA A 617 8.72 -7.52 -8.15
CA ALA A 617 9.49 -8.05 -7.05
C ALA A 617 9.35 -7.17 -5.81
N ASP A 618 9.15 -7.78 -4.63
CA ASP A 618 9.33 -7.06 -3.36
C ASP A 618 10.80 -6.64 -3.22
N SER A 619 11.71 -7.55 -3.57
CA SER A 619 13.15 -7.29 -3.54
C SER A 619 13.94 -8.06 -4.60
N ILE A 620 14.97 -7.40 -5.11
CA ILE A 620 15.99 -7.96 -6.01
C ILE A 620 17.35 -7.74 -5.36
N VAL A 621 18.07 -8.82 -5.05
CA VAL A 621 19.34 -8.76 -4.33
C VAL A 621 20.44 -9.49 -5.10
N PHE A 622 21.48 -8.76 -5.47
CA PHE A 622 22.72 -9.29 -6.06
C PHE A 622 23.90 -8.84 -5.21
N ARG A 623 24.50 -9.76 -4.44
CA ARG A 623 25.62 -9.44 -3.55
C ARG A 623 26.78 -10.41 -3.61
N ASN A 624 28.00 -9.90 -3.43
CA ASN A 624 29.21 -10.73 -3.34
C ASN A 624 29.47 -11.61 -4.57
N ASN A 625 28.96 -11.25 -5.75
CA ASN A 625 29.06 -12.09 -6.95
C ASN A 625 30.25 -11.72 -7.83
N ASN A 626 30.64 -12.65 -8.69
CA ASN A 626 31.61 -12.42 -9.76
C ASN A 626 30.98 -12.70 -11.13
N PHE A 627 30.82 -11.66 -11.93
CA PHE A 627 30.36 -11.73 -13.32
C PHE A 627 31.54 -11.48 -14.24
N SER A 628 31.89 -12.46 -15.07
CA SER A 628 33.07 -12.33 -15.96
C SER A 628 32.80 -12.83 -17.38
N ASN A 629 33.33 -12.11 -18.37
CA ASN A 629 33.31 -12.53 -19.79
C ASN A 629 31.92 -12.87 -20.33
N ASN A 630 30.87 -12.17 -19.89
CA ASN A 630 29.54 -12.35 -20.48
C ASN A 630 29.33 -11.36 -21.62
N ASN A 631 28.79 -11.83 -22.74
CA ASN A 631 28.31 -11.03 -23.87
C ASN A 631 26.78 -11.00 -23.87
N CYS A 632 26.19 -10.39 -22.84
CA CYS A 632 24.76 -10.25 -22.60
C CYS A 632 24.48 -9.06 -21.66
N ASP A 633 23.24 -8.58 -21.58
CA ASP A 633 22.89 -7.56 -20.57
C ASP A 633 22.89 -8.15 -19.16
N GLY A 634 23.10 -7.31 -18.15
CA GLY A 634 23.01 -7.67 -16.74
C GLY A 634 21.56 -7.78 -16.26
N ILE A 635 21.12 -6.80 -15.47
CA ILE A 635 19.85 -6.81 -14.73
C ILE A 635 18.87 -5.85 -15.39
N MET A 636 17.86 -6.39 -16.08
CA MET A 636 16.93 -5.62 -16.92
C MET A 636 15.53 -5.56 -16.30
N LEU A 637 15.10 -4.35 -15.96
CA LEU A 637 13.85 -4.00 -15.25
C LEU A 637 13.11 -2.85 -15.98
N TRP A 638 13.02 -2.94 -17.32
CA TRP A 638 12.63 -1.81 -18.16
C TRP A 638 11.33 -1.97 -18.95
N GLU A 639 10.64 -3.11 -18.86
CA GLU A 639 9.52 -3.42 -19.75
C GLU A 639 8.26 -2.54 -19.56
N GLU A 640 8.16 -1.79 -18.46
CA GLU A 640 7.01 -0.93 -18.13
C GLU A 640 6.96 0.39 -18.94
N LYS A 641 7.03 0.29 -20.26
CA LYS A 641 7.15 1.41 -21.22
C LYS A 641 5.85 2.15 -21.53
N ASP A 642 4.77 1.89 -20.81
CA ASP A 642 3.46 2.50 -21.07
C ASP A 642 3.34 3.93 -20.48
N ASP A 643 4.36 4.40 -19.76
CA ASP A 643 4.39 5.71 -19.10
C ASP A 643 3.23 5.95 -18.13
N LYS A 644 2.82 4.89 -17.43
CA LYS A 644 1.74 4.91 -16.43
C LYS A 644 2.21 4.92 -14.97
N GLY A 645 3.50 5.06 -14.72
CA GLY A 645 4.08 4.98 -13.37
C GLY A 645 4.36 3.56 -12.87
N TYR A 646 4.17 2.54 -13.72
CA TYR A 646 4.41 1.14 -13.34
C TYR A 646 5.92 0.83 -13.29
N TYR A 647 6.31 -0.09 -12.41
CA TYR A 647 7.69 -0.56 -12.31
C TYR A 647 7.76 -2.03 -11.84
N ASN A 648 8.92 -2.67 -12.01
CA ASN A 648 9.09 -4.11 -11.81
C ASN A 648 9.67 -4.53 -10.44
N ALA A 649 10.17 -3.60 -9.62
CA ALA A 649 10.74 -3.94 -8.31
C ALA A 649 10.68 -2.78 -7.32
N GLU A 650 10.26 -3.07 -6.09
CA GLU A 650 10.23 -2.08 -5.01
C GLU A 650 11.63 -1.75 -4.50
N LYS A 651 12.42 -2.79 -4.16
CA LYS A 651 13.77 -2.63 -3.61
C LYS A 651 14.82 -3.38 -4.41
N ILE A 652 15.87 -2.70 -4.83
CA ILE A 652 16.94 -3.25 -5.64
C ILE A 652 18.27 -3.02 -4.94
N PHE A 653 18.96 -4.10 -4.56
CA PHE A 653 20.25 -4.07 -3.88
C PHE A 653 21.30 -4.78 -4.74
N ILE A 654 22.24 -4.02 -5.29
CA ILE A 654 23.36 -4.53 -6.08
C ILE A 654 24.65 -4.04 -5.43
N GLY A 655 25.32 -4.90 -4.66
CA GLY A 655 26.55 -4.46 -4.01
C GLY A 655 27.57 -5.52 -3.68
N HIS A 656 28.83 -5.09 -3.54
CA HIS A 656 29.98 -5.99 -3.33
C HIS A 656 30.18 -6.98 -4.49
N ASN A 657 29.77 -6.63 -5.71
CA ASN A 657 29.97 -7.50 -6.88
C ASN A 657 31.20 -7.09 -7.68
N ASN A 658 31.80 -8.05 -8.38
CA ASN A 658 32.81 -7.85 -9.40
C ASN A 658 32.17 -8.07 -10.78
N PHE A 659 32.20 -7.06 -11.64
CA PHE A 659 31.84 -7.16 -13.05
C PHE A 659 33.11 -6.95 -13.88
N THR A 660 33.52 -7.96 -14.64
CA THR A 660 34.72 -7.90 -15.48
C THR A 660 34.36 -8.29 -16.91
N SER A 661 34.76 -7.48 -17.89
CA SER A 661 34.58 -7.79 -19.33
C SER A 661 33.13 -8.17 -19.67
N GLN A 662 32.16 -7.42 -19.15
CA GLN A 662 30.75 -7.57 -19.51
C GLN A 662 30.45 -6.74 -20.76
N ALA A 663 29.90 -7.36 -21.80
CA ALA A 663 29.45 -6.68 -23.01
C ALA A 663 27.91 -6.65 -23.06
N GLY A 664 27.34 -5.47 -22.82
CA GLY A 664 25.91 -5.23 -22.62
C GLY A 664 25.66 -4.21 -21.51
N ALA A 665 24.43 -3.70 -21.41
CA ALA A 665 24.05 -2.81 -20.32
C ALA A 665 24.09 -3.59 -18.99
N LEU A 666 24.64 -3.02 -17.92
CA LEU A 666 24.69 -3.70 -16.62
C LEU A 666 23.36 -3.62 -15.88
N LEU A 667 22.68 -2.48 -15.97
CA LEU A 667 21.44 -2.21 -15.26
C LEU A 667 20.56 -1.27 -16.08
N ASN A 668 19.29 -1.61 -16.23
CA ASN A 668 18.31 -0.72 -16.82
C ASN A 668 17.00 -0.83 -16.05
N ILE A 669 16.57 0.27 -15.45
CA ILE A 669 15.34 0.37 -14.64
C ILE A 669 14.45 1.44 -15.24
N TYR A 670 13.18 1.11 -15.41
CA TYR A 670 12.19 2.02 -15.97
C TYR A 670 10.94 2.14 -15.10
N ARG A 671 10.58 3.39 -14.80
CA ARG A 671 9.27 3.82 -14.32
C ARG A 671 8.88 5.10 -15.07
N GLY A 672 8.17 4.95 -16.19
CA GLY A 672 7.79 6.10 -17.02
C GLY A 672 6.56 6.86 -16.51
N GLY A 673 6.25 7.99 -17.14
CA GLY A 673 5.07 8.81 -16.84
C GLY A 673 5.30 9.92 -15.83
N ASN A 674 4.20 10.45 -15.28
CA ASN A 674 4.18 11.55 -14.31
C ASN A 674 3.47 11.16 -13.00
N ASP A 675 3.32 9.86 -12.74
CA ASP A 675 2.74 9.36 -11.50
C ASP A 675 3.61 9.70 -10.28
N GLU A 676 2.97 10.16 -9.20
CA GLU A 676 3.58 10.53 -7.93
C GLU A 676 3.02 9.68 -6.76
N SER A 677 2.25 8.61 -7.07
CA SER A 677 1.54 7.80 -6.08
C SER A 677 2.35 6.67 -5.45
N THR A 678 3.60 6.45 -5.89
CA THR A 678 4.42 5.31 -5.45
C THR A 678 5.67 5.71 -4.65
N MET A 679 6.31 4.70 -4.05
CA MET A 679 7.57 4.86 -3.30
C MET A 679 8.78 4.29 -4.04
N GLY A 680 8.59 3.24 -4.83
CA GLY A 680 9.63 2.59 -5.60
C GLY A 680 9.76 3.11 -7.04
N PRO A 681 10.80 2.68 -7.76
CA PRO A 681 11.87 1.81 -7.26
C PRO A 681 12.84 2.52 -6.30
N LEU A 682 13.40 1.75 -5.37
CA LEU A 682 14.48 2.14 -4.46
C LEU A 682 15.76 1.37 -4.84
N LEU A 683 16.76 2.07 -5.38
CA LEU A 683 18.02 1.47 -5.84
C LEU A 683 19.18 1.77 -4.87
N PHE A 684 19.84 0.71 -4.41
CA PHE A 684 21.12 0.75 -3.70
C PHE A 684 22.18 0.00 -4.51
N PHE A 685 23.09 0.75 -5.14
CA PHE A 685 24.17 0.22 -5.98
C PHE A 685 25.53 0.61 -5.38
N SER A 686 26.22 -0.32 -4.72
CA SER A 686 27.34 0.06 -3.85
C SER A 686 28.48 -0.94 -3.75
N HIS A 687 29.70 -0.45 -3.53
CA HIS A 687 30.88 -1.30 -3.28
C HIS A 687 31.14 -2.30 -4.43
N ASN A 688 30.73 -1.98 -5.65
CA ASN A 688 30.98 -2.83 -6.81
C ASN A 688 32.31 -2.45 -7.47
N LYS A 689 32.99 -3.44 -8.06
CA LYS A 689 34.12 -3.24 -8.95
C LYS A 689 33.69 -3.57 -10.38
N ILE A 690 33.75 -2.58 -11.26
CA ILE A 690 33.30 -2.66 -12.66
C ILE A 690 34.53 -2.39 -13.54
N THR A 691 35.02 -3.43 -14.23
CA THR A 691 36.27 -3.38 -14.99
C THR A 691 36.04 -3.79 -16.44
N ASN A 692 36.40 -2.91 -17.38
CA ASN A 692 36.27 -3.15 -18.83
C ASN A 692 34.86 -3.61 -19.27
N CYS A 693 33.81 -3.08 -18.64
CA CYS A 693 32.44 -3.33 -19.07
C CYS A 693 32.02 -2.31 -20.14
N THR A 694 31.32 -2.75 -21.17
CA THR A 694 31.02 -1.92 -22.35
C THR A 694 29.61 -2.15 -22.87
N THR A 695 28.97 -1.11 -23.41
CA THR A 695 27.75 -1.21 -24.23
C THR A 695 28.05 -0.90 -25.69
N ALA A 696 27.03 -0.88 -26.55
CA ALA A 696 27.14 -0.22 -27.86
C ALA A 696 27.53 1.27 -27.67
N THR A 697 28.18 1.85 -28.69
CA THR A 697 28.65 3.24 -28.68
C THR A 697 27.50 4.21 -28.36
N ASN A 698 27.71 5.14 -27.43
CA ASN A 698 26.75 6.12 -26.89
C ASN A 698 25.62 5.60 -25.97
N ASP A 699 25.48 4.29 -25.79
CA ASP A 699 24.51 3.76 -24.82
C ASP A 699 25.02 3.85 -23.37
N ALA A 700 24.07 3.84 -22.44
CA ALA A 700 24.37 3.90 -21.01
C ALA A 700 24.65 2.52 -20.45
N LEU A 701 25.75 2.37 -19.69
CA LEU A 701 26.04 1.14 -18.95
C LEU A 701 25.01 0.90 -17.85
N ILE A 702 24.56 1.98 -17.20
CA ILE A 702 23.49 2.00 -16.20
C ILE A 702 22.46 3.05 -16.62
N SER A 703 21.23 2.63 -16.90
CA SER A 703 20.14 3.52 -17.29
C SER A 703 19.04 3.53 -16.23
N LEU A 704 18.72 4.71 -15.70
CA LEU A 704 17.80 4.91 -14.60
C LEU A 704 16.71 5.91 -15.02
N THR A 705 15.50 5.41 -15.25
CA THR A 705 14.36 6.25 -15.66
C THR A 705 13.28 6.22 -14.59
N GLY A 706 12.95 7.39 -14.03
CA GLY A 706 11.84 7.61 -13.09
C GLY A 706 12.02 6.98 -11.71
N ILE A 707 13.25 6.66 -11.30
CA ILE A 707 13.51 6.02 -10.02
C ILE A 707 13.31 7.02 -8.89
N GLN A 708 12.55 6.64 -7.86
CA GLN A 708 12.20 7.56 -6.76
C GLN A 708 13.41 7.84 -5.87
N VAL A 709 14.21 6.82 -5.56
CA VAL A 709 15.44 6.97 -4.77
C VAL A 709 16.56 6.13 -5.36
N THR A 710 17.68 6.78 -5.68
CA THR A 710 18.92 6.09 -6.08
C THR A 710 20.05 6.46 -5.16
N THR A 711 20.78 5.45 -4.70
CA THR A 711 22.08 5.61 -4.05
C THR A 711 23.12 4.78 -4.79
N ILE A 712 23.98 5.46 -5.57
CA ILE A 712 25.18 4.87 -6.18
C ILE A 712 26.40 5.35 -5.39
N PHE A 713 27.04 4.45 -4.63
CA PHE A 713 28.14 4.87 -3.75
C PHE A 713 29.29 3.88 -3.57
N THR A 714 30.50 4.40 -3.39
CA THR A 714 31.72 3.60 -3.15
C THR A 714 31.97 2.54 -4.24
N ASN A 715 31.65 2.83 -5.50
CA ASN A 715 31.94 1.92 -6.61
C ASN A 715 33.26 2.28 -7.30
N ASN A 716 33.94 1.28 -7.90
CA ASN A 716 35.13 1.49 -8.71
C ASN A 716 34.84 1.08 -10.16
N PHE A 717 34.79 2.07 -11.05
CA PHE A 717 34.67 1.92 -12.49
C PHE A 717 36.05 2.13 -13.12
N SER A 718 36.58 1.10 -13.77
CA SER A 718 37.89 1.13 -14.43
C SER A 718 37.75 0.69 -15.88
N GLY A 719 38.17 1.53 -16.83
CA GLY A 719 38.15 1.17 -18.24
C GLY A 719 36.74 0.95 -18.81
N SER A 720 35.68 1.36 -18.11
CA SER A 720 34.31 0.92 -18.41
C SER A 720 33.54 1.99 -19.18
N ASN A 721 32.94 1.58 -20.29
CA ASN A 721 32.19 2.40 -21.22
C ASN A 721 32.88 3.72 -21.63
N ARG A 722 34.20 3.67 -21.90
CA ARG A 722 35.09 4.83 -22.13
C ARG A 722 34.53 5.92 -23.05
N ALA A 723 33.95 5.52 -24.17
CA ALA A 723 33.44 6.42 -25.20
C ALA A 723 31.92 6.68 -25.09
N GLY A 724 31.28 6.18 -24.04
CA GLY A 724 29.83 6.23 -23.86
C GLY A 724 29.42 6.79 -22.50
N ILE A 725 28.19 6.50 -22.12
CA ILE A 725 27.60 7.00 -20.88
C ILE A 725 27.70 5.93 -19.81
N LEU A 726 28.29 6.26 -18.66
CA LEU A 726 28.41 5.34 -17.54
C LEU A 726 27.08 5.20 -16.81
N VAL A 727 26.49 6.32 -16.42
CA VAL A 727 25.20 6.35 -15.72
C VAL A 727 24.33 7.44 -16.34
N ARG A 728 23.07 7.10 -16.64
CA ARG A 728 22.07 8.02 -17.16
C ARG A 728 20.88 8.11 -16.21
N TYR A 729 20.49 9.33 -15.84
CA TYR A 729 19.31 9.63 -15.03
C TYR A 729 18.25 10.37 -15.86
N LYS A 730 17.04 9.83 -15.93
CA LYS A 730 15.90 10.47 -16.61
C LYS A 730 14.67 10.50 -15.71
N ASP A 731 14.30 11.66 -15.19
CA ASP A 731 13.14 11.81 -14.29
C ASP A 731 12.30 13.03 -14.66
N THR A 732 10.98 12.88 -14.58
CA THR A 732 9.99 13.89 -15.00
C THR A 732 9.38 14.66 -13.83
N VAL A 733 9.13 13.99 -12.70
CA VAL A 733 8.37 14.55 -11.57
C VAL A 733 9.23 14.83 -10.34
N ARG A 734 9.65 13.78 -9.62
CA ARG A 734 10.43 13.86 -8.38
C ARG A 734 11.34 12.65 -8.29
N ALA A 735 12.56 12.87 -7.81
CA ALA A 735 13.50 11.82 -7.48
C ALA A 735 14.53 12.32 -6.46
N ARG A 736 15.22 11.40 -5.79
CA ARG A 736 16.37 11.70 -4.93
C ARG A 736 17.52 10.80 -5.31
N HIS A 737 18.52 11.36 -5.98
CA HIS A 737 19.67 10.62 -6.46
C HIS A 737 20.94 11.08 -5.74
N ARG A 738 21.66 10.13 -5.16
CA ARG A 738 22.98 10.33 -4.56
C ARG A 738 24.01 9.53 -5.32
N PHE A 739 25.03 10.22 -5.82
CA PHE A 739 26.22 9.65 -6.45
C PHE A 739 27.46 10.02 -5.63
N ASP A 740 27.86 9.16 -4.69
CA ASP A 740 28.80 9.50 -3.60
C ASP A 740 30.03 8.57 -3.54
N LYS A 741 31.24 9.13 -3.40
CA LYS A 741 32.49 8.38 -3.18
C LYS A 741 32.83 7.32 -4.24
N ASN A 742 32.41 7.53 -5.49
CA ASN A 742 32.75 6.62 -6.58
C ASN A 742 34.11 6.98 -7.19
N ILE A 743 34.84 5.98 -7.67
CA ILE A 743 36.10 6.12 -8.41
C ILE A 743 35.84 5.75 -9.87
N LEU A 744 36.11 6.66 -10.79
CA LEU A 744 35.97 6.48 -12.23
C LEU A 744 37.35 6.70 -12.84
N ILE A 745 37.99 5.65 -13.36
CA ILE A 745 39.30 5.71 -14.01
C ILE A 745 39.12 5.29 -15.46
N ASN A 746 39.47 6.17 -16.41
CA ASN A 746 39.34 5.91 -17.85
C ASN A 746 37.97 5.29 -18.17
N SER A 747 36.87 5.94 -17.74
CA SER A 747 35.51 5.40 -17.85
C SER A 747 34.56 6.45 -18.41
N GLY A 748 33.36 6.01 -18.84
CA GLY A 748 32.36 6.86 -19.47
C GLY A 748 31.83 8.01 -18.60
N THR A 749 31.02 8.86 -19.21
CA THR A 749 30.50 10.09 -18.59
C THR A 749 29.20 9.88 -17.80
N LEU A 750 28.85 10.83 -16.94
CA LEU A 750 27.56 10.84 -16.24
C LEU A 750 26.58 11.77 -16.97
N GLU A 751 25.40 11.25 -17.35
CA GLU A 751 24.28 12.04 -17.86
C GLU A 751 23.28 12.27 -16.72
N LYS A 752 23.38 13.45 -16.09
CA LYS A 752 22.67 13.80 -14.85
C LYS A 752 21.45 14.68 -15.12
N ASN A 753 20.54 14.73 -14.15
CA ASN A 753 19.45 15.71 -14.09
C ASN A 753 19.52 16.50 -12.77
N LYS A 754 18.56 17.41 -12.56
CA LYS A 754 18.52 18.32 -11.39
C LYS A 754 18.38 17.62 -10.02
N PHE A 755 18.05 16.33 -9.99
CA PHE A 755 17.84 15.56 -8.75
C PHE A 755 19.11 14.86 -8.26
N VAL A 756 20.20 14.91 -9.03
CA VAL A 756 21.46 14.24 -8.70
C VAL A 756 22.30 15.12 -7.79
N THR A 757 22.67 14.57 -6.64
CA THR A 757 23.65 15.14 -5.71
C THR A 757 24.95 14.33 -5.77
N GLU A 758 26.08 15.02 -5.85
CA GLU A 758 27.41 14.41 -5.95
C GLU A 758 28.31 14.86 -4.80
N THR A 759 28.99 13.89 -4.18
CA THR A 759 29.94 14.15 -3.09
C THR A 759 31.13 13.19 -3.18
N GLY A 760 32.35 13.69 -2.98
CA GLY A 760 33.55 12.86 -2.78
C GLY A 760 33.94 11.89 -3.91
N ASN A 761 33.49 12.10 -5.15
CA ASN A 761 33.86 11.23 -6.29
C ASN A 761 35.26 11.57 -6.83
N THR A 762 36.01 10.54 -7.26
CA THR A 762 37.30 10.68 -7.94
C THR A 762 37.13 10.31 -9.41
N ILE A 763 37.36 11.25 -10.33
CA ILE A 763 37.25 11.04 -11.77
C ILE A 763 38.63 11.29 -12.39
N GLN A 764 39.20 10.27 -13.03
CA GLN A 764 40.54 10.24 -13.64
C GLN A 764 40.49 9.82 -15.10
#